data_AF-A0A7N6BFJ5-F1
#
_entry.id   AF-A0A7N6BFJ5-F1
#
_cell.length_a   1.000
_cell.length_b   1.000
_cell.length_c   1.000
_cell.angle_alpha   90.00
_cell.angle_beta   90.00
_cell.angle_gamma   90.00
#
_symmetry.space_group_name_H-M   'P 1'
#
loop_
_entity.id
_entity.type
_entity.pdbx_description
1 polymer ?
#
loop_
_entity_poly.entity_id
_entity_poly.type
_entity_poly.pdbx_seq_one_letter_code
_entity_poly.pdbx_strand_id
1 'polypeptide(L)'
;MSRKLQRTEVCADCSAPDPGWTSINRGVLICDECCSVHRSLGRHISIVKHLRHSGWPPSLLQMVQTLASNGANSIWEHSLLDPAQVQSGRRKPNPQDKVHPTKSEFIRAKYQMLAFVHKLPCRDDDGVTTKDLSKQLHSSVRTGSLETCLRLLSLGAQANFFHPEKGTTPLHVAAKAGQILQAELLVVYGADPGAPDINGRTPMDYARQAGHIELAERLVECQYELTDRLAFYLCGRRPDHKNGHYIIPQMADSLDLSELAKAAKKKLQALNNRLFEELAMDVYDEVDRRENDAVWLTTQNHSTLVTERSAVPFLPVNPEYSATRNQGRQKLARFNAREFATLIIDILSDAKRRQQGKDPLDLGIDDDQHDYDSVASDEDTDSELTTQNNNNTQRSNRSMDSSDLSDGPITLQEYLEVKKALASSEAKVQQLMKVNNNLSEELRRLQKEVGMPSSVIPHSHPHRRDRQAFSMYEPGAAPNPTAHGPPALDSLAARLQPLNTPSVIQGVDVYLCFSLFSMGRSSEEEGRGESEDGGGGGGEVGEPDPTLPCTEDVILKTEQVTKNIQELLRAAQEFKHDSFVPCSEKIHAAVTEMASLFPKRPALDAVHCSLRLLASSASRLQVECRKAAPSEPGQVIQCAYDIAKAAKQLVTITTREKKQ
;
A
#
# COMPACT_ATOMS: atom_id res chain seq x y z
N MET A 1 36.88 -33.97 0.40
CA MET A 1 35.80 -32.96 0.45
C MET A 1 34.54 -33.56 -0.14
N SER A 2 33.47 -33.70 0.63
CA SER A 2 32.22 -34.29 0.11
C SER A 2 31.48 -33.27 -0.74
N ARG A 3 31.16 -33.62 -2.00
CA ARG A 3 30.30 -32.80 -2.84
C ARG A 3 28.90 -32.84 -2.21
N LYS A 4 28.50 -31.81 -1.47
CA LYS A 4 27.09 -31.59 -1.14
C LYS A 4 26.33 -31.57 -2.47
N LEU A 5 25.44 -32.54 -2.67
CA LEU A 5 24.44 -32.48 -3.72
C LEU A 5 23.78 -31.10 -3.61
N GLN A 6 23.84 -30.29 -4.67
CA GLN A 6 22.98 -29.11 -4.74
C GLN A 6 21.55 -29.65 -4.70
N ARG A 7 20.84 -29.41 -3.59
CA ARG A 7 19.39 -29.55 -3.54
C ARG A 7 18.87 -28.68 -4.67
N THR A 8 18.19 -29.29 -5.64
CA THR A 8 17.47 -28.54 -6.66
C THR A 8 16.48 -27.63 -5.94
N GLU A 9 16.67 -26.33 -6.10
CA GLU A 9 15.78 -25.34 -5.50
C GLU A 9 14.41 -25.45 -6.16
N VAL A 10 13.39 -25.66 -5.34
CA VAL A 10 12.01 -25.85 -5.76
C VAL A 10 11.13 -24.84 -5.04
N CYS A 11 10.03 -24.45 -5.69
CA CYS A 11 8.98 -23.63 -5.11
C CYS A 11 8.49 -24.25 -3.79
N ALA A 12 8.56 -23.46 -2.73
CA ALA A 12 8.21 -23.89 -1.39
C ALA A 12 6.74 -24.25 -1.21
N ASP A 13 5.84 -23.90 -2.13
CA ASP A 13 4.39 -24.10 -1.99
C ASP A 13 3.82 -25.19 -2.88
N CYS A 14 4.37 -25.38 -4.09
CA CYS A 14 3.90 -26.41 -5.03
C CYS A 14 4.99 -27.35 -5.56
N SER A 15 6.23 -27.22 -5.07
CA SER A 15 7.40 -28.02 -5.46
C SER A 15 7.80 -27.91 -6.95
N ALA A 16 7.33 -26.88 -7.66
CA ALA A 16 7.76 -26.59 -9.03
C ALA A 16 9.28 -26.29 -9.09
N PRO A 17 10.00 -26.73 -10.14
CA PRO A 17 11.43 -26.45 -10.28
C PRO A 17 11.70 -24.99 -10.65
N ASP A 18 12.95 -24.55 -10.47
CA ASP A 18 13.49 -23.23 -10.85
C ASP A 18 12.63 -22.03 -10.43
N PRO A 19 12.38 -21.81 -9.12
CA PRO A 19 11.63 -20.65 -8.66
C PRO A 19 12.29 -19.33 -9.10
N GLY A 20 11.50 -18.42 -9.67
CA GLY A 20 11.94 -17.08 -10.08
C GLY A 20 11.91 -16.04 -8.95
N TRP A 21 11.10 -16.28 -7.92
CA TRP A 21 10.75 -15.32 -6.86
C TRP A 21 11.07 -15.84 -5.47
N THR A 22 10.98 -14.97 -4.48
CA THR A 22 11.11 -15.32 -3.07
C THR A 22 10.17 -14.51 -2.19
N SER A 23 9.77 -15.09 -1.07
CA SER A 23 9.15 -14.38 0.07
C SER A 23 10.23 -14.14 1.13
N ILE A 24 10.72 -12.91 1.23
CA ILE A 24 11.90 -12.55 2.03
C ILE A 24 11.68 -12.85 3.51
N ASN A 25 10.59 -12.34 4.09
CA ASN A 25 10.25 -12.54 5.50
C ASN A 25 9.92 -13.99 5.84
N ARG A 26 9.55 -14.83 4.86
CA ARG A 26 9.29 -16.26 5.07
C ARG A 26 10.52 -17.13 4.83
N GLY A 27 11.60 -16.60 4.22
CA GLY A 27 12.82 -17.34 3.93
C GLY A 27 12.63 -18.46 2.91
N VAL A 28 11.76 -18.27 1.91
CA VAL A 28 11.36 -19.33 0.96
C VAL A 28 11.29 -18.84 -0.49
N LEU A 29 11.77 -19.69 -1.40
CA LEU A 29 11.72 -19.47 -2.85
C LEU A 29 10.39 -19.95 -3.42
N ILE A 30 9.80 -19.22 -4.36
CA ILE A 30 8.47 -19.50 -4.94
C ILE A 30 8.47 -19.30 -6.47
N CYS A 31 7.67 -20.09 -7.19
CA CYS A 31 7.47 -19.92 -8.63
C CYS A 31 6.46 -18.80 -8.93
N ASP A 32 6.36 -18.37 -10.18
CA ASP A 32 5.47 -17.29 -10.63
C ASP A 32 4.01 -17.53 -10.20
N GLU A 33 3.47 -18.72 -10.47
CA GLU A 33 2.09 -19.07 -10.11
C GLU A 33 1.78 -19.02 -8.61
N CYS A 34 2.78 -19.19 -7.74
CA CYS A 34 2.62 -19.01 -6.30
C CYS A 34 2.85 -17.54 -5.92
N CYS A 35 3.78 -16.85 -6.60
CA CYS A 35 4.04 -15.42 -6.41
C CYS A 35 2.81 -14.54 -6.70
N SER A 36 2.01 -14.84 -7.73
CA SER A 36 0.76 -14.11 -8.00
C SER A 36 -0.21 -14.15 -6.82
N VAL A 37 -0.31 -15.30 -6.13
CA VAL A 37 -1.07 -15.41 -4.89
C VAL A 37 -0.41 -14.61 -3.77
N HIS A 38 0.90 -14.75 -3.56
CA HIS A 38 1.62 -14.01 -2.51
C HIS A 38 1.47 -12.49 -2.64
N ARG A 39 1.51 -11.95 -3.87
CA ARG A 39 1.25 -10.52 -4.16
C ARG A 39 -0.14 -10.08 -3.68
N SER A 40 -1.15 -10.96 -3.79
CA SER A 40 -2.51 -10.67 -3.30
C SER A 40 -2.66 -10.68 -1.77
N LEU A 41 -1.69 -11.23 -1.03
CA LEU A 41 -1.71 -11.24 0.45
C LEU A 41 -1.16 -9.94 1.05
N GLY A 42 -0.27 -9.26 0.33
CA GLY A 42 0.39 -8.03 0.80
C GLY A 42 1.59 -8.26 1.72
N ARG A 43 2.42 -7.21 1.85
CA ARG A 43 3.75 -7.26 2.50
C ARG A 43 3.72 -7.73 3.95
N HIS A 44 2.66 -7.42 4.69
CA HIS A 44 2.45 -7.86 6.08
C HIS A 44 2.40 -9.40 6.23
N ILE A 45 2.00 -10.13 5.17
CA ILE A 45 2.06 -11.59 5.14
C ILE A 45 3.31 -12.07 4.38
N SER A 46 3.60 -11.50 3.21
CA SER A 46 4.70 -11.90 2.35
C SER A 46 5.34 -10.70 1.62
N ILE A 47 6.61 -10.44 1.91
CA ILE A 47 7.44 -9.48 1.16
C ILE A 47 8.02 -10.21 -0.05
N VAL A 48 7.44 -9.99 -1.24
CA VAL A 48 7.89 -10.63 -2.48
C VAL A 48 9.00 -9.83 -3.17
N LYS A 49 9.94 -10.54 -3.80
CA LYS A 49 10.97 -9.95 -4.67
C LYS A 49 11.44 -10.97 -5.71
N HIS A 50 11.76 -10.51 -6.92
CA HIS A 50 12.28 -11.39 -7.97
C HIS A 50 13.78 -11.65 -7.75
N LEU A 51 14.23 -12.90 -7.93
CA LEU A 51 15.64 -13.29 -7.73
C LEU A 51 16.60 -12.71 -8.79
N ARG A 52 16.22 -12.79 -10.08
CA ARG A 52 17.04 -12.37 -11.23
C ARG A 52 16.77 -10.94 -11.76
N HIS A 53 15.53 -10.44 -11.67
CA HIS A 53 15.09 -9.16 -12.27
C HIS A 53 14.87 -8.03 -11.23
N SER A 54 15.57 -8.06 -10.10
CA SER A 54 15.53 -6.99 -9.10
C SER A 54 16.92 -6.75 -8.53
N GLY A 55 17.25 -5.50 -8.17
CA GLY A 55 18.49 -5.20 -7.44
C GLY A 55 18.46 -5.76 -6.02
N TRP A 56 19.54 -6.41 -5.59
CA TRP A 56 19.68 -7.05 -4.27
C TRP A 56 20.93 -6.55 -3.54
N PRO A 57 20.82 -6.20 -2.24
CA PRO A 57 21.96 -6.24 -1.33
C PRO A 57 22.49 -7.69 -1.25
N PRO A 58 23.81 -7.93 -1.40
CA PRO A 58 24.36 -9.30 -1.42
C PRO A 58 24.04 -10.11 -0.17
N SER A 59 24.17 -9.48 1.00
CA SER A 59 23.86 -10.05 2.31
C SER A 59 22.39 -10.42 2.48
N LEU A 60 21.46 -9.61 1.96
CA LEU A 60 20.03 -9.89 2.01
C LEU A 60 19.66 -11.10 1.14
N LEU A 61 20.23 -11.21 -0.06
CA LEU A 61 20.03 -12.37 -0.93
C LEU A 61 20.62 -13.63 -0.28
N GLN A 62 21.83 -13.54 0.27
CA GLN A 62 22.48 -14.63 0.98
C GLN A 62 21.68 -15.09 2.20
N MET A 63 21.08 -14.17 2.96
CA MET A 63 20.22 -14.49 4.11
C MET A 63 19.02 -15.33 3.68
N VAL A 64 18.31 -14.92 2.62
CA VAL A 64 17.17 -15.63 2.06
C VAL A 64 17.55 -17.02 1.53
N GLN A 65 18.64 -17.12 0.74
CA GLN A 65 19.14 -18.39 0.22
C GLN A 65 19.58 -19.33 1.35
N THR A 66 20.18 -18.79 2.41
CA THR A 66 20.60 -19.56 3.60
C THR A 66 19.39 -20.08 4.37
N LEU A 67 18.31 -19.31 4.52
CA LEU A 67 17.05 -19.79 5.11
C LEU A 67 16.40 -20.89 4.26
N ALA A 68 16.27 -20.67 2.95
CA ALA A 68 15.61 -21.62 2.05
C ALA A 68 16.35 -22.97 2.00
N SER A 69 17.67 -22.94 1.83
CA SER A 69 18.51 -24.15 1.75
C SER A 69 18.59 -24.93 3.06
N ASN A 70 18.56 -24.25 4.21
CA ASN A 70 18.54 -24.87 5.54
C ASN A 70 17.12 -25.27 6.01
N GLY A 71 16.10 -25.13 5.17
CA GLY A 71 14.78 -25.72 5.43
C GLY A 71 13.84 -24.85 6.28
N ALA A 72 13.94 -23.52 6.19
CA ALA A 72 12.96 -22.58 6.80
C ALA A 72 11.49 -22.95 6.49
N ASN A 73 11.23 -23.53 5.32
CA ASN A 73 9.91 -24.04 4.93
C ASN A 73 9.31 -25.06 5.92
N SER A 74 10.13 -25.76 6.72
CA SER A 74 9.67 -26.68 7.77
C SER A 74 8.93 -25.99 8.92
N ILE A 75 9.15 -24.69 9.14
CA ILE A 75 8.40 -23.88 10.11
C ILE A 75 6.95 -23.73 9.62
N TRP A 76 6.77 -23.44 8.33
CA TRP A 76 5.48 -23.17 7.69
C TRP A 76 4.72 -24.43 7.26
N GLU A 77 5.37 -25.60 7.25
CA GLU A 77 4.77 -26.89 6.85
C GLU A 77 4.90 -27.97 7.94
N HIS A 78 5.19 -27.60 9.19
CA HIS A 78 5.51 -28.52 10.29
C HIS A 78 4.52 -29.69 10.41
N SER A 79 3.21 -29.43 10.44
CA SER A 79 2.19 -30.48 10.56
C SER A 79 2.06 -31.35 9.31
N LEU A 80 2.55 -30.90 8.14
CA LEU A 80 2.57 -31.71 6.91
C LEU A 80 3.78 -32.66 6.85
N LEU A 81 4.78 -32.43 7.70
CA LEU A 81 5.96 -33.29 7.87
C LEU A 81 5.75 -34.39 8.92
N ASP A 82 4.69 -34.30 9.75
CA ASP A 82 4.34 -35.31 10.74
C ASP A 82 3.59 -36.49 10.08
N PRO A 83 4.14 -37.72 10.05
CA PRO A 83 3.50 -38.88 9.44
C PRO A 83 2.11 -39.21 10.00
N ALA A 84 1.80 -38.81 11.25
CA ALA A 84 0.49 -39.02 11.86
C ALA A 84 -0.59 -38.10 11.26
N GLN A 85 -0.21 -36.91 10.78
CA GLN A 85 -1.15 -35.88 10.27
C GLN A 85 -1.40 -35.99 8.76
N VAL A 86 -0.53 -36.66 8.01
CA VAL A 86 -0.65 -36.89 6.55
C VAL A 86 -1.97 -37.59 6.17
N GLN A 87 -2.57 -38.36 7.08
CA GLN A 87 -3.85 -39.04 6.86
C GLN A 87 -5.06 -38.09 6.78
N SER A 88 -4.94 -36.82 7.18
CA SER A 88 -6.05 -35.85 7.24
C SER A 88 -6.53 -35.30 5.88
N GLY A 89 -6.00 -35.78 4.76
CA GLY A 89 -6.31 -35.27 3.41
C GLY A 89 -5.69 -33.91 3.08
N ARG A 90 -5.06 -33.23 4.05
CA ARG A 90 -4.31 -31.97 3.85
C ARG A 90 -3.00 -32.26 3.14
N ARG A 91 -2.98 -32.06 1.81
CA ARG A 91 -1.78 -32.25 0.97
C ARG A 91 -1.26 -30.93 0.41
N LYS A 92 0.05 -30.88 0.22
CA LYS A 92 0.72 -29.84 -0.56
C LYS A 92 0.32 -29.92 -2.04
N PRO A 93 0.06 -28.80 -2.75
CA PRO A 93 -0.17 -28.78 -4.19
C PRO A 93 1.02 -29.32 -4.99
N ASN A 94 0.73 -29.86 -6.17
CA ASN A 94 1.71 -30.25 -7.17
C ASN A 94 2.01 -29.08 -8.13
N PRO A 95 3.09 -29.15 -8.92
CA PRO A 95 3.44 -28.12 -9.88
C PRO A 95 2.35 -27.89 -10.94
N GLN A 96 1.58 -28.92 -11.30
CA GLN A 96 0.51 -28.88 -12.31
C GLN A 96 -0.88 -28.55 -11.75
N ASP A 97 -1.04 -28.45 -10.41
CA ASP A 97 -2.34 -28.08 -9.83
C ASP A 97 -2.71 -26.63 -10.20
N LYS A 98 -4.01 -26.35 -10.37
CA LYS A 98 -4.49 -25.02 -10.78
C LYS A 98 -4.13 -23.96 -9.73
N VAL A 99 -3.76 -22.77 -10.19
CA VAL A 99 -3.51 -21.59 -9.33
C VAL A 99 -4.70 -21.33 -8.41
N HIS A 100 -5.92 -21.35 -8.97
CA HIS A 100 -7.17 -21.24 -8.22
C HIS A 100 -8.08 -22.45 -8.46
N PRO A 101 -8.74 -22.98 -7.42
CA PRO A 101 -8.56 -22.63 -6.00
C PRO A 101 -7.29 -23.25 -5.37
N THR A 102 -6.77 -24.36 -5.92
CA THR A 102 -5.88 -25.29 -5.21
C THR A 102 -4.61 -24.67 -4.63
N LYS A 103 -3.79 -23.98 -5.43
CA LYS A 103 -2.58 -23.34 -4.91
C LYS A 103 -2.92 -22.15 -4.02
N SER A 104 -3.93 -21.35 -4.37
CA SER A 104 -4.24 -20.12 -3.63
C SER A 104 -4.88 -20.36 -2.26
N GLU A 105 -5.71 -21.39 -2.11
CA GLU A 105 -6.21 -21.84 -0.80
C GLU A 105 -5.08 -22.38 0.08
N PHE A 106 -4.20 -23.23 -0.47
CA PHE A 106 -3.05 -23.74 0.27
C PHE A 106 -2.12 -22.64 0.76
N ILE A 107 -1.78 -21.67 -0.10
CA ILE A 107 -0.91 -20.53 0.23
C ILE A 107 -1.53 -19.65 1.33
N ARG A 108 -2.85 -19.37 1.27
CA ARG A 108 -3.56 -18.67 2.36
C ARG A 108 -3.57 -19.48 3.64
N ALA A 109 -3.88 -20.77 3.58
CA ALA A 109 -3.83 -21.66 4.74
C ALA A 109 -2.44 -21.65 5.39
N LYS A 110 -1.37 -21.71 4.58
CA LYS A 110 0.02 -21.76 5.02
C LYS A 110 0.53 -20.49 5.69
N TYR A 111 0.34 -19.32 5.06
CA TYR A 111 0.98 -18.07 5.52
C TYR A 111 0.04 -17.06 6.17
N GLN A 112 -1.24 -17.06 5.80
CA GLN A 112 -2.25 -16.13 6.36
C GLN A 112 -2.96 -16.75 7.56
N MET A 113 -3.35 -18.03 7.47
CA MET A 113 -4.01 -18.76 8.57
C MET A 113 -3.03 -19.51 9.47
N LEU A 114 -1.76 -19.64 9.06
CA LEU A 114 -0.70 -20.40 9.74
C LEU A 114 -1.14 -21.84 10.08
N ALA A 115 -1.96 -22.46 9.23
CA ALA A 115 -2.69 -23.70 9.52
C ALA A 115 -1.81 -24.96 9.68
N PHE A 116 -0.51 -24.86 9.40
CA PHE A 116 0.44 -25.98 9.43
C PHE A 116 1.66 -25.75 10.34
N VAL A 117 1.74 -24.62 11.06
CA VAL A 117 2.85 -24.36 11.99
C VAL A 117 2.73 -25.22 13.25
N HIS A 118 3.84 -25.45 13.96
CA HIS A 118 3.83 -26.24 15.20
C HIS A 118 3.00 -25.60 16.34
N LYS A 119 3.16 -24.29 16.51
CA LYS A 119 2.45 -23.47 17.51
C LYS A 119 2.15 -22.12 16.86
N LEU A 120 0.91 -21.64 17.02
CA LEU A 120 0.53 -20.30 16.56
C LEU A 120 1.31 -19.21 17.32
N PRO A 121 1.48 -18.01 16.73
CA PRO A 121 2.04 -16.87 17.44
C PRO A 121 1.25 -16.59 18.74
N CYS A 122 1.95 -16.10 19.75
CA CYS A 122 1.30 -15.69 20.99
C CYS A 122 0.34 -14.52 20.69
N ARG A 123 -0.85 -14.52 21.30
CA ARG A 123 -1.76 -13.35 21.25
C ARG A 123 -1.16 -12.23 22.09
N ASP A 124 -1.45 -10.97 21.75
CA ASP A 124 -0.86 -9.80 22.41
C ASP A 124 -1.10 -9.73 23.94
N ASP A 125 -2.17 -10.38 24.40
CA ASP A 125 -2.53 -10.54 25.82
C ASP A 125 -1.54 -11.42 26.61
N ASP A 126 -0.81 -12.33 25.96
CA ASP A 126 0.22 -13.19 26.57
C ASP A 126 1.59 -12.48 26.61
N GLY A 127 1.60 -11.29 27.23
CA GLY A 127 2.76 -10.42 27.34
C GLY A 127 3.93 -11.02 28.13
N VAL A 128 3.75 -12.15 28.81
CA VAL A 128 4.83 -12.91 29.47
C VAL A 128 5.56 -13.76 28.44
N THR A 129 4.85 -14.63 27.71
CA THR A 129 5.47 -15.51 26.71
C THR A 129 6.16 -14.72 25.60
N THR A 130 5.57 -13.62 25.14
CA THR A 130 6.17 -12.72 24.14
C THR A 130 7.49 -12.10 24.62
N LYS A 131 7.59 -11.70 25.89
CA LYS A 131 8.84 -11.18 26.47
C LYS A 131 9.91 -12.27 26.55
N ASP A 132 9.56 -13.48 26.95
CA ASP A 132 10.52 -14.57 27.09
C ASP A 132 11.01 -15.11 25.72
N LEU A 133 10.14 -15.18 24.71
CA LEU A 133 10.56 -15.42 23.32
C LEU A 133 11.50 -14.32 22.81
N SER A 134 11.28 -13.07 23.20
CA SER A 134 12.12 -11.94 22.79
C SER A 134 13.48 -11.92 23.50
N LYS A 135 13.55 -12.33 24.77
CA LYS A 135 14.83 -12.59 25.47
C LYS A 135 15.62 -13.75 24.83
N GLN A 136 14.92 -14.80 24.41
CA GLN A 136 15.53 -15.91 23.66
C GLN A 136 16.11 -15.39 22.33
N LEU A 137 15.35 -14.60 21.57
CA LEU A 137 15.82 -14.00 20.32
C LEU A 137 17.07 -13.13 20.53
N HIS A 138 17.05 -12.23 21.53
CA HIS A 138 18.19 -11.39 21.92
C HIS A 138 19.46 -12.20 22.21
N SER A 139 19.31 -13.42 22.75
CA SER A 139 20.42 -14.34 23.01
C SER A 139 20.86 -15.13 21.78
N SER A 140 19.91 -15.61 20.95
CA SER A 140 20.16 -16.49 19.80
C SER A 140 20.88 -15.81 18.64
N VAL A 141 20.60 -14.52 18.38
CA VAL A 141 21.18 -13.73 17.27
C VAL A 141 22.69 -13.51 17.36
N ARG A 142 23.32 -13.89 18.48
CA ARG A 142 24.80 -13.97 18.62
C ARG A 142 25.41 -15.10 17.78
N THR A 143 24.60 -16.05 17.30
CA THR A 143 25.01 -17.22 16.52
C THR A 143 24.45 -17.18 15.11
N GLY A 144 25.06 -17.89 14.16
CA GLY A 144 24.60 -17.94 12.76
C GLY A 144 23.34 -18.76 12.49
N SER A 145 22.61 -19.22 13.52
CA SER A 145 21.40 -20.04 13.34
C SER A 145 20.18 -19.19 12.94
N LEU A 146 20.06 -18.89 11.64
CA LEU A 146 18.92 -18.13 11.10
C LEU A 146 17.58 -18.84 11.31
N GLU A 147 17.54 -20.18 11.23
CA GLU A 147 16.30 -20.94 11.43
C GLU A 147 15.76 -20.78 12.86
N THR A 148 16.63 -20.77 13.87
CA THR A 148 16.24 -20.54 15.28
C THR A 148 15.63 -19.16 15.45
N CYS A 149 16.25 -18.12 14.88
CA CYS A 149 15.75 -16.75 14.97
C CYS A 149 14.43 -16.58 14.20
N LEU A 150 14.32 -17.13 12.98
CA LEU A 150 13.08 -17.12 12.20
C LEU A 150 11.94 -17.84 12.93
N ARG A 151 12.23 -18.98 13.59
CA ARG A 151 11.26 -19.72 14.39
C ARG A 151 10.78 -18.89 15.59
N LEU A 152 11.69 -18.23 16.33
CA LEU A 152 11.31 -17.34 17.44
C LEU A 152 10.46 -16.16 16.97
N LEU A 153 10.85 -15.51 15.87
CA LEU A 153 10.07 -14.44 15.22
C LEU A 153 8.67 -14.94 14.80
N SER A 154 8.57 -16.15 14.24
CA SER A 154 7.29 -16.77 13.86
C SER A 154 6.37 -17.11 15.04
N LEU A 155 6.90 -17.17 16.26
CA LEU A 155 6.13 -17.40 17.50
C LEU A 155 5.71 -16.09 18.21
N GLY A 156 6.15 -14.93 17.70
CA GLY A 156 5.85 -13.61 18.27
C GLY A 156 7.02 -12.91 18.97
N ALA A 157 8.26 -13.40 18.86
CA ALA A 157 9.41 -12.65 19.36
C ALA A 157 9.55 -11.29 18.64
N GLN A 158 9.80 -10.21 19.38
CA GLN A 158 9.89 -8.86 18.83
C GLN A 158 11.33 -8.54 18.40
N ALA A 159 11.54 -8.25 17.12
CA ALA A 159 12.87 -7.91 16.59
C ALA A 159 13.46 -6.62 17.21
N ASN A 160 12.59 -5.67 17.59
CA ASN A 160 12.91 -4.42 18.28
C ASN A 160 12.86 -4.51 19.82
N PHE A 161 12.82 -5.70 20.41
CA PHE A 161 12.76 -5.86 21.86
C PHE A 161 13.93 -5.20 22.59
N PHE A 162 13.65 -4.23 23.46
CA PHE A 162 14.67 -3.63 24.33
C PHE A 162 14.82 -4.45 25.60
N HIS A 163 15.97 -5.12 25.78
CA HIS A 163 16.19 -6.00 26.93
C HIS A 163 16.47 -5.17 28.19
N PRO A 164 15.62 -5.19 29.24
CA PRO A 164 15.72 -4.26 30.38
C PRO A 164 17.06 -4.37 31.13
N GLU A 165 17.50 -5.60 31.45
CA GLU A 165 18.75 -5.84 32.18
C GLU A 165 20.04 -5.66 31.34
N LYS A 166 19.94 -5.70 30.01
CA LYS A 166 21.11 -5.61 29.10
C LYS A 166 21.16 -4.29 28.34
N GLY A 167 20.13 -3.44 28.48
CA GLY A 167 20.04 -2.13 27.86
C GLY A 167 20.23 -2.11 26.34
N THR A 168 19.88 -3.19 25.63
CA THR A 168 20.23 -3.41 24.21
C THR A 168 19.13 -4.18 23.48
N THR A 169 19.01 -3.97 22.17
CA THR A 169 18.12 -4.75 21.28
C THR A 169 18.83 -5.96 20.65
N PRO A 170 18.13 -6.96 20.09
CA PRO A 170 18.74 -8.05 19.33
C PRO A 170 19.70 -7.56 18.23
N LEU A 171 19.40 -6.44 17.56
CA LEU A 171 20.24 -5.91 16.49
C LEU A 171 21.62 -5.44 16.99
N HIS A 172 21.69 -4.88 18.21
CA HIS A 172 22.97 -4.56 18.86
C HIS A 172 23.81 -5.82 19.11
N VAL A 173 23.18 -6.93 19.52
CA VAL A 173 23.87 -8.20 19.78
C VAL A 173 24.37 -8.82 18.47
N ALA A 174 23.56 -8.81 17.42
CA ALA A 174 23.95 -9.27 16.08
C ALA A 174 25.11 -8.44 15.52
N ALA A 175 25.03 -7.11 15.63
CA ALA A 175 26.05 -6.17 15.17
C ALA A 175 27.40 -6.34 15.88
N LYS A 176 27.38 -6.43 17.22
CA LYS A 176 28.58 -6.69 18.04
C LYS A 176 29.22 -8.06 17.75
N ALA A 177 28.45 -9.03 17.27
CA ALA A 177 28.90 -10.39 16.96
C ALA A 177 29.20 -10.63 15.46
N GLY A 178 29.13 -9.58 14.62
CA GLY A 178 29.40 -9.67 13.18
C GLY A 178 28.38 -10.49 12.40
N GLN A 179 27.20 -10.75 12.96
CA GLN A 179 26.19 -11.65 12.38
C GLN A 179 25.35 -10.93 11.32
N ILE A 180 25.96 -10.60 10.18
CA ILE A 180 25.32 -9.82 9.10
C ILE A 180 23.99 -10.42 8.62
N LEU A 181 23.89 -11.74 8.46
CA LEU A 181 22.65 -12.37 8.04
C LEU A 181 21.56 -12.33 9.13
N GLN A 182 21.94 -12.31 10.41
CA GLN A 182 20.98 -12.11 11.52
C GLN A 182 20.50 -10.66 11.54
N ALA A 183 21.37 -9.69 11.27
CA ALA A 183 20.99 -8.29 11.15
C ALA A 183 19.97 -8.07 10.01
N GLU A 184 20.20 -8.64 8.82
CA GLU A 184 19.24 -8.61 7.70
C GLU A 184 17.89 -9.22 8.09
N LEU A 185 17.88 -10.39 8.74
CA LEU A 185 16.64 -11.04 9.19
C LEU A 185 15.88 -10.17 10.22
N LEU A 186 16.59 -9.56 11.19
CA LEU A 186 15.99 -8.66 12.17
C LEU A 186 15.40 -7.41 11.52
N VAL A 187 16.11 -6.77 10.59
CA VAL A 187 15.63 -5.58 9.85
C VAL A 187 14.41 -5.91 8.98
N VAL A 188 14.40 -7.08 8.31
CA VAL A 188 13.21 -7.58 7.58
C VAL A 188 11.99 -7.74 8.48
N TYR A 189 12.20 -8.03 9.77
CA TYR A 189 11.17 -8.09 10.81
C TYR A 189 10.99 -6.77 11.58
N GLY A 190 11.49 -5.66 11.05
CA GLY A 190 11.24 -4.31 11.57
C GLY A 190 12.16 -3.88 12.71
N ALA A 191 13.32 -4.51 12.91
CA ALA A 191 14.34 -3.97 13.81
C ALA A 191 14.91 -2.66 13.27
N ASP A 192 15.01 -1.64 14.13
CA ASP A 192 15.49 -0.30 13.79
C ASP A 192 17.03 -0.23 13.92
N PRO A 193 17.78 0.02 12.82
CA PRO A 193 19.23 0.21 12.86
C PRO A 193 19.69 1.50 13.53
N GLY A 194 18.81 2.49 13.70
CA GLY A 194 19.08 3.76 14.38
C GLY A 194 18.79 3.76 15.89
N ALA A 195 18.10 2.73 16.41
CA ALA A 195 17.69 2.68 17.82
C ALA A 195 18.90 2.68 18.78
N PRO A 196 18.98 3.59 19.76
CA PRO A 196 20.09 3.62 20.72
C PRO A 196 19.95 2.57 21.83
N ASP A 197 21.11 2.11 22.34
CA ASP A 197 21.24 1.36 23.58
C ASP A 197 21.15 2.27 24.82
N ILE A 198 21.20 1.69 26.03
CA ILE A 198 21.17 2.42 27.31
C ILE A 198 22.35 3.42 27.49
N ASN A 199 23.40 3.31 26.67
CA ASN A 199 24.55 4.21 26.66
C ASN A 199 24.50 5.21 25.48
N GLY A 200 23.39 5.27 24.72
CA GLY A 200 23.25 6.11 23.53
C GLY A 200 23.97 5.60 22.28
N ARG A 201 24.47 4.35 22.25
CA ARG A 201 25.17 3.77 21.09
C ARG A 201 24.20 3.03 20.19
N THR A 202 24.38 3.14 18.88
CA THR A 202 23.60 2.40 17.86
C THR A 202 24.19 1.01 17.58
N PRO A 203 23.45 0.09 16.93
CA PRO A 203 24.00 -1.16 16.39
C PRO A 203 25.21 -0.93 15.47
N MET A 204 25.19 0.12 14.65
CA MET A 204 26.32 0.48 13.78
C MET A 204 27.60 0.77 14.58
N ASP A 205 27.50 1.47 15.72
CA ASP A 205 28.65 1.77 16.57
C ASP A 205 29.28 0.50 17.15
N TYR A 206 28.46 -0.48 17.54
CA TYR A 206 28.94 -1.79 17.96
C TYR A 206 29.61 -2.58 16.83
N ALA A 207 29.07 -2.54 15.61
CA ALA A 207 29.70 -3.16 14.45
C ALA A 207 31.07 -2.52 14.15
N ARG A 208 31.17 -1.18 14.17
CA ARG A 208 32.44 -0.44 14.00
C ARG A 208 33.44 -0.75 15.11
N GLN A 209 33.01 -0.72 16.38
CA GLN A 209 33.86 -1.01 17.54
C GLN A 209 34.42 -2.44 17.52
N ALA A 210 33.67 -3.39 16.96
CA ALA A 210 34.09 -4.79 16.79
C ALA A 210 34.88 -5.06 15.49
N GLY A 211 35.08 -4.05 14.63
CA GLY A 211 35.80 -4.19 13.35
C GLY A 211 34.98 -4.77 12.19
N HIS A 212 33.66 -4.90 12.36
CA HIS A 212 32.74 -5.43 11.34
C HIS A 212 32.31 -4.34 10.35
N ILE A 213 33.26 -3.84 9.55
CA ILE A 213 33.06 -2.66 8.67
C ILE A 213 31.94 -2.88 7.63
N GLU A 214 31.91 -4.03 6.96
CA GLU A 214 30.86 -4.39 5.99
C GLU A 214 29.46 -4.33 6.62
N LEU A 215 29.31 -4.86 7.84
CA LEU A 215 28.06 -4.80 8.59
C LEU A 215 27.73 -3.37 9.03
N ALA A 216 28.72 -2.56 9.40
CA ALA A 216 28.49 -1.17 9.74
C ALA A 216 28.03 -0.34 8.53
N GLU A 217 28.61 -0.53 7.35
CA GLU A 217 28.15 0.10 6.11
C GLU A 217 26.74 -0.37 5.74
N ARG A 218 26.48 -1.68 5.81
CA ARG A 218 25.16 -2.26 5.51
C ARG A 218 24.07 -1.79 6.48
N LEU A 219 24.39 -1.58 7.77
CA LEU A 219 23.43 -1.04 8.75
C LEU A 219 23.00 0.40 8.42
N VAL A 220 23.87 1.22 7.81
CA VAL A 220 23.49 2.55 7.30
C VAL A 220 22.51 2.42 6.14
N GLU A 221 22.79 1.55 5.17
CA GLU A 221 21.83 1.28 4.07
C GLU A 221 20.47 0.78 4.61
N CYS A 222 20.48 -0.09 5.63
CA CYS A 222 19.26 -0.55 6.29
C CYS A 222 18.49 0.60 6.97
N GLN A 223 19.19 1.59 7.55
CA GLN A 223 18.58 2.74 8.21
C GLN A 223 17.86 3.66 7.22
N TYR A 224 18.40 3.81 6.01
CA TYR A 224 17.88 4.72 4.97
C TYR A 224 17.10 4.01 3.84
N GLU A 225 16.97 2.67 3.86
CA GLU A 225 16.30 1.86 2.80
C GLU A 225 14.95 2.43 2.36
N LEU A 226 14.15 3.00 3.27
CA LEU A 226 12.89 3.65 2.92
C LEU A 226 13.12 4.81 1.93
N THR A 227 13.92 5.80 2.33
CA THR A 227 14.18 7.00 1.53
C THR A 227 15.05 6.71 0.31
N ASP A 228 15.96 5.74 0.42
CA ASP A 228 16.77 5.27 -0.70
C ASP A 228 15.92 4.66 -1.80
N ARG A 229 14.94 3.82 -1.45
CA ARG A 229 14.03 3.22 -2.43
C ARG A 229 13.13 4.26 -3.07
N LEU A 230 12.61 5.21 -2.29
CA LEU A 230 11.83 6.33 -2.80
C LEU A 230 12.63 7.21 -3.78
N ALA A 231 13.90 7.51 -3.49
CA ALA A 231 14.78 8.27 -4.39
C ALA A 231 15.14 7.45 -5.64
N PHE A 232 15.46 6.16 -5.47
CA PHE A 232 15.79 5.25 -6.56
C PHE A 232 14.64 5.09 -7.56
N TYR A 233 13.40 4.97 -7.07
CA TYR A 233 12.19 4.86 -7.89
C TYR A 233 12.02 6.04 -8.87
N LEU A 234 12.41 7.26 -8.47
CA LEU A 234 12.29 8.45 -9.31
C LEU A 234 13.50 8.73 -10.21
N CYS A 235 14.72 8.40 -9.79
CA CYS A 235 15.93 8.84 -10.48
C CYS A 235 17.01 7.76 -10.71
N GLY A 236 16.71 6.48 -10.43
CA GLY A 236 17.59 5.34 -10.67
C GLY A 236 18.89 5.35 -9.85
N ARG A 237 18.98 6.19 -8.81
CA ARG A 237 20.19 6.41 -8.00
C ARG A 237 19.86 6.37 -6.51
N ARG A 238 20.80 5.86 -5.72
CA ARG A 238 20.80 5.90 -4.24
C ARG A 238 21.84 6.92 -3.75
N PRO A 239 21.68 7.51 -2.56
CA PRO A 239 22.69 8.38 -1.95
C PRO A 239 24.00 7.63 -1.71
N ASP A 240 25.13 8.29 -1.88
CA ASP A 240 26.39 7.80 -1.31
C ASP A 240 26.43 8.20 0.17
N HIS A 241 26.09 7.26 1.05
CA HIS A 241 26.03 7.48 2.50
C HIS A 241 27.36 7.91 3.15
N LYS A 242 28.49 7.89 2.42
CA LYS A 242 29.77 8.47 2.88
C LYS A 242 29.80 9.99 2.73
N ASN A 243 29.00 10.52 1.80
CA ASN A 243 28.92 11.93 1.43
C ASN A 243 27.55 12.58 1.71
N GLY A 244 26.50 11.78 1.97
CA GLY A 244 25.20 12.25 2.44
C GLY A 244 24.09 11.20 2.35
N HIS A 245 23.06 11.33 3.19
CA HIS A 245 22.01 10.30 3.32
C HIS A 245 20.73 10.54 2.50
N TYR A 246 20.64 11.64 1.73
CA TYR A 246 19.43 11.97 0.97
C TYR A 246 19.73 12.48 -0.43
N ILE A 247 18.98 11.95 -1.41
CA ILE A 247 18.82 12.54 -2.74
C ILE A 247 17.40 13.10 -2.83
N ILE A 248 17.26 14.37 -3.21
CA ILE A 248 15.98 15.02 -3.50
C ILE A 248 15.89 15.25 -5.01
N PRO A 249 15.08 14.48 -5.77
CA PRO A 249 14.88 14.72 -7.19
C PRO A 249 14.22 16.06 -7.48
N GLN A 250 14.54 16.67 -8.61
CA GLN A 250 13.87 17.86 -9.14
C GLN A 250 12.94 17.47 -10.30
N MET A 251 11.79 18.14 -10.39
CA MET A 251 10.87 18.00 -11.53
C MET A 251 11.33 18.90 -12.68
N ALA A 252 11.34 18.38 -13.91
CA ALA A 252 11.80 19.12 -15.08
C ALA A 252 10.93 20.36 -15.41
N ASP A 253 9.62 20.27 -15.15
CA ASP A 253 8.68 21.39 -15.30
C ASP A 253 8.52 22.12 -13.96
N SER A 254 9.37 23.11 -13.68
CA SER A 254 9.27 24.00 -12.51
C SER A 254 8.21 25.10 -12.65
N LEU A 255 7.29 24.98 -13.62
CA LEU A 255 6.13 25.85 -13.78
C LEU A 255 5.24 25.73 -12.53
N ASP A 256 5.12 26.87 -11.83
CA ASP A 256 4.46 27.10 -10.55
C ASP A 256 3.94 25.85 -9.81
N LEU A 257 4.58 25.55 -8.68
CA LEU A 257 4.00 24.67 -7.66
C LEU A 257 2.60 25.20 -7.31
N SER A 258 1.58 24.55 -7.86
CA SER A 258 0.18 24.92 -7.67
C SER A 258 -0.10 25.21 -6.19
N GLU A 259 -0.94 26.20 -5.88
CA GLU A 259 -1.34 26.47 -4.50
C GLU A 259 -1.89 25.21 -3.80
N LEU A 260 -2.48 24.29 -4.55
CA LEU A 260 -2.89 22.97 -4.06
C LEU A 260 -1.68 22.10 -3.62
N ALA A 261 -0.58 22.11 -4.37
CA ALA A 261 0.65 21.40 -4.03
C ALA A 261 1.35 22.04 -2.82
N LYS A 262 1.43 23.39 -2.76
CA LYS A 262 1.94 24.11 -1.59
C LYS A 262 1.10 23.81 -0.34
N ALA A 263 -0.22 23.79 -0.46
CA ALA A 263 -1.13 23.44 0.63
C ALA A 263 -1.02 21.96 1.05
N ALA A 264 -0.84 21.03 0.11
CA ALA A 264 -0.58 19.62 0.39
C ALA A 264 0.74 19.43 1.15
N LYS A 265 1.81 20.11 0.73
CA LYS A 265 3.11 20.09 1.43
C LYS A 265 3.01 20.64 2.86
N LYS A 266 2.30 21.75 3.07
CA LYS A 266 2.03 22.27 4.42
C LYS A 266 1.28 21.25 5.30
N LYS A 267 0.31 20.51 4.74
CA LYS A 267 -0.41 19.45 5.46
C LYS A 267 0.49 18.24 5.79
N LEU A 268 1.42 17.87 4.90
CA LEU A 268 2.44 16.85 5.17
C LEU A 268 3.38 17.28 6.30
N GLN A 269 3.86 18.54 6.25
CA GLN A 269 4.74 19.14 7.25
C GLN A 269 4.10 19.19 8.65
N ALA A 270 2.78 19.42 8.72
CA ALA A 270 2.01 19.44 9.96
C ALA A 270 1.82 18.07 10.64
N LEU A 271 2.20 16.96 9.99
CA LEU A 271 2.21 15.65 10.65
C LEU A 271 3.32 15.56 11.70
N ASN A 272 3.05 14.92 12.83
CA ASN A 272 4.11 14.50 13.75
C ASN A 272 4.95 13.36 13.14
N ASN A 273 6.13 13.08 13.70
CA ASN A 273 7.07 12.11 13.12
C ASN A 273 6.45 10.72 12.94
N ARG A 274 5.71 10.22 13.93
CA ARG A 274 5.02 8.92 13.84
C ARG A 274 4.04 8.85 12.67
N LEU A 275 3.14 9.84 12.52
CA LEU A 275 2.16 9.87 11.43
C LEU A 275 2.82 10.07 10.06
N PHE A 276 3.93 10.83 10.03
CA PHE A 276 4.76 10.98 8.84
C PHE A 276 5.44 9.66 8.44
N GLU A 277 6.02 8.93 9.38
CA GLU A 277 6.62 7.60 9.17
C GLU A 277 5.58 6.57 8.72
N GLU A 278 4.39 6.57 9.33
CA GLU A 278 3.27 5.71 8.90
C GLU A 278 2.85 5.98 7.45
N LEU A 279 2.78 7.26 7.03
CA LEU A 279 2.52 7.64 5.63
C LEU A 279 3.69 7.29 4.70
N ALA A 280 4.93 7.49 5.14
CA ALA A 280 6.12 7.18 4.35
C ALA A 280 6.24 5.67 4.09
N MET A 281 5.88 4.83 5.06
CA MET A 281 5.75 3.37 4.88
C MET A 281 4.62 3.00 3.92
N ASP A 282 3.48 3.69 3.98
CA ASP A 282 2.36 3.44 3.06
C ASP A 282 2.73 3.81 1.60
N VAL A 283 3.54 4.85 1.38
CA VAL A 283 4.10 5.21 0.05
C VAL A 283 5.22 4.26 -0.39
N TYR A 284 6.08 3.81 0.53
CA TYR A 284 7.09 2.77 0.26
C TYR A 284 6.43 1.46 -0.23
N ASP A 285 5.32 1.05 0.40
CA ASP A 285 4.54 -0.11 -0.03
C ASP A 285 4.01 0.05 -1.46
N GLU A 286 3.51 1.22 -1.84
CA GLU A 286 3.04 1.47 -3.21
C GLU A 286 4.18 1.52 -4.23
N VAL A 287 5.36 2.04 -3.86
CA VAL A 287 6.58 1.91 -4.69
C VAL A 287 6.95 0.43 -4.88
N ASP A 288 6.98 -0.37 -3.81
CA ASP A 288 7.23 -1.81 -3.88
C ASP A 288 6.22 -2.54 -4.78
N ARG A 289 4.93 -2.15 -4.71
CA ARG A 289 3.89 -2.69 -5.59
C ARG A 289 4.13 -2.32 -7.05
N ARG A 290 4.39 -1.05 -7.37
CA ARG A 290 4.63 -0.56 -8.74
C ARG A 290 5.89 -1.16 -9.36
N GLU A 291 6.97 -1.31 -8.59
CA GLU A 291 8.19 -2.00 -9.03
C GLU A 291 7.93 -3.49 -9.30
N ASN A 292 7.27 -4.19 -8.38
CA ASN A 292 6.94 -5.60 -8.56
C ASN A 292 5.97 -5.83 -9.74
N ASP A 293 5.05 -4.91 -10.02
CA ASP A 293 4.20 -4.94 -11.22
C ASP A 293 5.01 -4.80 -12.51
N ALA A 294 5.99 -3.90 -12.57
CA ALA A 294 6.87 -3.74 -13.73
C ALA A 294 7.74 -4.98 -13.97
N VAL A 295 8.25 -5.60 -12.90
CA VAL A 295 8.97 -6.88 -13.00
C VAL A 295 8.03 -7.99 -13.46
N TRP A 296 6.80 -8.08 -12.91
CA TRP A 296 5.81 -9.07 -13.34
C TRP A 296 5.49 -8.99 -14.84
N LEU A 297 5.23 -7.78 -15.34
CA LEU A 297 4.93 -7.55 -16.76
C LEU A 297 6.10 -7.89 -17.71
N THR A 298 7.35 -7.82 -17.23
CA THR A 298 8.54 -8.12 -18.02
C THR A 298 8.99 -9.57 -17.92
N THR A 299 8.58 -10.32 -16.89
CA THR A 299 8.96 -11.72 -16.69
C THR A 299 7.86 -12.73 -17.05
N GLN A 300 6.59 -12.34 -17.07
CA GLN A 300 5.49 -13.25 -17.43
C GLN A 300 5.28 -13.41 -18.94
N ASN A 301 4.91 -14.64 -19.32
CA ASN A 301 4.45 -14.93 -20.68
C ASN A 301 3.09 -14.27 -20.96
N HIS A 302 2.87 -13.84 -22.21
CA HIS A 302 1.62 -13.20 -22.66
C HIS A 302 0.36 -14.02 -22.36
N SER A 303 0.45 -15.36 -22.36
CA SER A 303 -0.69 -16.22 -21.99
C SER A 303 -1.06 -16.13 -20.51
N THR A 304 -0.08 -15.95 -19.62
CA THR A 304 -0.33 -15.75 -18.19
C THR A 304 -1.03 -14.42 -17.98
N LEU A 305 -0.46 -13.33 -18.53
CA LEU A 305 -0.98 -11.97 -18.37
C LEU A 305 -2.43 -11.79 -18.86
N VAL A 306 -2.81 -12.46 -19.96
CA VAL A 306 -4.19 -12.39 -20.50
C VAL A 306 -5.20 -13.24 -19.72
N THR A 307 -4.74 -14.28 -19.02
CA THR A 307 -5.63 -15.18 -18.25
C THR A 307 -5.71 -14.84 -16.76
N GLU A 308 -4.91 -13.88 -16.29
CA GLU A 308 -4.74 -13.61 -14.87
C GLU A 308 -5.92 -12.82 -14.26
N ARG A 309 -6.77 -13.51 -13.50
CA ARG A 309 -7.78 -12.87 -12.62
C ARG A 309 -7.19 -12.34 -11.30
N SER A 310 -5.86 -12.30 -11.16
CA SER A 310 -5.15 -12.03 -9.90
C SER A 310 -4.27 -10.79 -9.94
N ALA A 311 -4.54 -9.87 -10.86
CA ALA A 311 -3.95 -8.53 -10.82
C ALA A 311 -4.19 -7.87 -9.44
N VAL A 312 -3.17 -7.19 -8.93
CA VAL A 312 -3.20 -6.49 -7.64
C VAL A 312 -3.15 -4.98 -7.91
N PRO A 313 -4.27 -4.38 -8.37
CA PRO A 313 -4.29 -3.00 -8.89
C PRO A 313 -4.03 -1.93 -7.83
N PHE A 314 -4.11 -2.30 -6.55
CA PHE A 314 -3.87 -1.46 -5.39
C PHE A 314 -3.35 -2.32 -4.23
N LEU A 315 -2.82 -1.68 -3.19
CA LEU A 315 -2.30 -2.38 -2.02
C LEU A 315 -3.35 -3.30 -1.36
N PRO A 316 -3.02 -4.59 -1.11
CA PRO A 316 -3.90 -5.49 -0.36
C PRO A 316 -4.23 -4.96 1.04
N VAL A 317 -5.44 -5.30 1.51
CA VAL A 317 -5.92 -4.94 2.85
C VAL A 317 -5.05 -5.64 3.90
N ASN A 318 -4.55 -4.87 4.88
CA ASN A 318 -3.96 -5.39 6.09
C ASN A 318 -5.04 -5.42 7.19
N PRO A 319 -5.41 -6.59 7.75
CA PRO A 319 -6.39 -6.69 8.85
C PRO A 319 -5.99 -5.91 10.12
N GLU A 320 -4.70 -5.71 10.36
CA GLU A 320 -4.18 -4.97 11.52
C GLU A 320 -4.31 -3.44 11.38
N TYR A 321 -4.72 -2.95 10.20
CA TYR A 321 -4.91 -1.52 9.94
C TYR A 321 -6.39 -1.15 9.90
N SER A 322 -6.71 0.05 10.40
CA SER A 322 -8.06 0.60 10.30
C SER A 322 -8.55 0.69 8.85
N ALA A 323 -9.87 0.69 8.65
CA ALA A 323 -10.47 0.86 7.33
C ALA A 323 -10.01 2.16 6.64
N THR A 324 -9.84 3.24 7.42
CA THR A 324 -9.33 4.54 6.95
C THR A 324 -7.90 4.44 6.42
N ARG A 325 -6.99 3.76 7.14
CA ARG A 325 -5.60 3.59 6.70
C ARG A 325 -5.50 2.68 5.48
N ASN A 326 -6.25 1.57 5.45
CA ASN A 326 -6.35 0.71 4.26
C ASN A 326 -6.89 1.48 3.03
N GLN A 327 -7.91 2.32 3.20
CA GLN A 327 -8.42 3.18 2.13
C GLN A 327 -7.37 4.21 1.66
N GLY A 328 -6.60 4.80 2.59
CA GLY A 328 -5.49 5.71 2.27
C GLY A 328 -4.45 5.03 1.38
N ARG A 329 -3.95 3.85 1.80
CA ARG A 329 -3.02 3.00 1.05
C ARG A 329 -3.54 2.66 -0.35
N GLN A 330 -4.82 2.27 -0.48
CA GLN A 330 -5.41 1.91 -1.77
C GLN A 330 -5.62 3.12 -2.70
N LYS A 331 -5.83 4.32 -2.15
CA LYS A 331 -5.93 5.56 -2.94
C LYS A 331 -4.61 5.92 -3.63
N LEU A 332 -3.44 5.51 -3.10
CA LEU A 332 -2.14 5.77 -3.73
C LEU A 332 -2.02 5.18 -5.14
N ALA A 333 -2.69 4.06 -5.42
CA ALA A 333 -2.74 3.47 -6.76
C ALA A 333 -3.48 4.34 -7.80
N ARG A 334 -4.29 5.31 -7.36
CA ARG A 334 -4.98 6.26 -8.26
C ARG A 334 -4.10 7.45 -8.68
N PHE A 335 -2.97 7.67 -8.02
CA PHE A 335 -2.06 8.77 -8.33
C PHE A 335 -1.38 8.52 -9.68
N ASN A 336 -1.49 9.48 -10.59
CA ASN A 336 -0.73 9.47 -11.83
C ASN A 336 0.77 9.66 -11.54
N ALA A 337 1.62 9.46 -12.56
CA ALA A 337 3.08 9.51 -12.40
C ALA A 337 3.59 10.85 -11.83
N ARG A 338 2.98 11.98 -12.23
CA ARG A 338 3.38 13.32 -11.75
C ARG A 338 2.95 13.54 -10.30
N GLU A 339 1.71 13.20 -9.96
CA GLU A 339 1.18 13.33 -8.58
C GLU A 339 1.98 12.47 -7.59
N PHE A 340 2.29 11.22 -7.98
CA PHE A 340 3.04 10.29 -7.14
C PHE A 340 4.50 10.74 -6.97
N ALA A 341 5.14 11.24 -8.03
CA ALA A 341 6.47 11.83 -7.96
C ALA A 341 6.52 13.05 -7.03
N THR A 342 5.55 13.97 -7.12
CA THR A 342 5.46 15.13 -6.21
C THR A 342 5.35 14.68 -4.74
N LEU A 343 4.48 13.70 -4.44
CA LEU A 343 4.34 13.17 -3.07
C LEU A 343 5.64 12.55 -2.55
N ILE A 344 6.35 11.79 -3.39
CA ILE A 344 7.64 11.20 -3.03
C ILE A 344 8.71 12.28 -2.78
N ILE A 345 8.82 13.28 -3.66
CA ILE A 345 9.79 14.39 -3.51
C ILE A 345 9.51 15.18 -2.23
N ASP A 346 8.25 15.43 -1.91
CA ASP A 346 7.86 16.08 -0.66
C ASP A 346 8.21 15.22 0.56
N ILE A 347 7.92 13.92 0.56
CA ILE A 347 8.32 13.00 1.64
C ILE A 347 9.84 12.96 1.83
N LEU A 348 10.61 12.85 0.75
CA LEU A 348 12.08 12.86 0.82
C LEU A 348 12.61 14.18 1.40
N SER A 349 12.02 15.31 1.01
CA SER A 349 12.37 16.64 1.53
C SER A 349 12.01 16.78 3.01
N ASP A 350 10.86 16.23 3.41
CA ASP A 350 10.36 16.27 4.78
C ASP A 350 11.21 15.40 5.73
N ALA A 351 11.55 14.19 5.29
CA ALA A 351 12.42 13.27 6.02
C ALA A 351 13.80 13.91 6.29
N LYS A 352 14.40 14.54 5.26
CA LYS A 352 15.65 15.28 5.40
C LYS A 352 15.54 16.43 6.41
N ARG A 353 14.45 17.22 6.38
CA ARG A 353 14.25 18.30 7.36
C ARG A 353 14.12 17.77 8.78
N ARG A 354 13.32 16.71 8.99
CA ARG A 354 13.08 16.10 10.31
C ARG A 354 14.36 15.56 10.92
N GLN A 355 15.22 14.90 10.13
CA GLN A 355 16.53 14.45 10.62
C GLN A 355 17.47 15.61 11.01
N GLN A 356 17.35 16.76 10.35
CA GLN A 356 18.17 17.94 10.64
C GLN A 356 17.70 18.76 11.87
N GLY A 357 16.61 18.36 12.53
CA GLY A 357 16.11 19.03 13.74
C GLY A 357 15.54 20.44 13.53
N LYS A 358 15.34 20.87 12.27
CA LYS A 358 14.74 22.17 11.97
C LYS A 358 13.21 22.08 12.04
N ASP A 359 12.67 22.46 13.20
CA ASP A 359 11.23 22.67 13.36
C ASP A 359 10.73 23.85 12.48
N PRO A 360 9.46 23.84 12.03
CA PRO A 360 8.92 24.89 11.16
C PRO A 360 8.74 26.27 11.81
N LEU A 361 9.00 26.39 13.12
CA LEU A 361 8.72 27.58 13.91
C LEU A 361 9.94 28.45 14.21
N ASP A 362 11.15 28.00 13.87
CA ASP A 362 12.37 28.81 13.98
C ASP A 362 12.58 29.65 12.71
N LEU A 363 11.67 30.60 12.49
CA LEU A 363 11.95 31.76 11.65
C LEU A 363 12.79 32.71 12.52
N GLY A 364 14.11 32.61 12.34
CA GLY A 364 15.07 33.44 13.04
C GLY A 364 14.70 34.92 12.95
N ILE A 365 14.64 35.56 14.13
CA ILE A 365 14.77 37.00 14.25
C ILE A 365 16.25 37.28 13.96
N ASP A 366 16.58 37.61 12.70
CA ASP A 366 17.87 38.19 12.36
C ASP A 366 17.89 39.63 12.91
N ASP A 367 18.36 39.74 14.16
CA ASP A 367 18.77 40.99 14.78
C ASP A 367 20.23 41.26 14.40
N ASP A 368 20.45 41.94 13.27
CA ASP A 368 21.75 42.54 12.94
C ASP A 368 21.55 43.91 12.28
N GLN A 369 21.30 44.87 13.17
CA GLN A 369 21.31 46.31 13.04
C GLN A 369 22.34 46.90 12.05
N HIS A 370 21.86 47.71 11.08
CA HIS A 370 22.65 48.78 10.42
C HIS A 370 21.85 50.08 10.39
N ASP A 371 22.53 51.21 10.65
CA ASP A 371 21.95 52.48 11.10
C ASP A 371 21.54 53.47 9.99
N TYR A 372 20.58 54.36 10.32
CA TYR A 372 20.41 55.75 9.79
C TYR A 372 20.10 55.91 8.26
N ASP A 373 19.29 56.86 7.78
CA ASP A 373 18.72 58.11 8.35
C ASP A 373 17.50 58.59 7.52
N SER A 374 16.58 59.36 8.13
CA SER A 374 15.74 60.45 7.54
C SER A 374 14.80 60.18 6.31
N VAL A 375 13.62 60.81 6.12
CA VAL A 375 12.66 61.62 6.92
C VAL A 375 11.27 61.57 6.23
N ALA A 376 10.23 62.02 6.94
CA ALA A 376 8.82 62.12 6.54
C ALA A 376 8.48 62.85 5.22
N SER A 377 7.32 62.51 4.67
CA SER A 377 6.28 63.50 4.30
C SER A 377 4.92 62.84 4.03
N ASP A 378 3.89 63.23 4.77
CA ASP A 378 2.48 63.01 4.42
C ASP A 378 2.07 63.88 3.22
N GLU A 379 1.03 63.49 2.45
CA GLU A 379 -0.05 64.39 2.01
C GLU A 379 -1.15 63.63 1.24
N ASP A 380 -2.41 63.80 1.67
CA ASP A 380 -3.62 63.41 0.93
C ASP A 380 -3.99 64.49 -0.10
N THR A 381 -4.58 64.11 -1.25
CA THR A 381 -5.54 65.01 -1.93
C THR A 381 -6.52 64.27 -2.85
N ASP A 382 -7.80 64.32 -2.51
CA ASP A 382 -8.92 64.08 -3.42
C ASP A 382 -9.15 65.29 -4.35
N SER A 383 -9.58 65.06 -5.60
CA SER A 383 -10.46 65.99 -6.34
C SER A 383 -11.08 65.37 -7.62
N GLU A 384 -12.37 65.09 -7.50
CA GLU A 384 -13.46 65.30 -8.47
C GLU A 384 -13.29 66.52 -9.44
N LEU A 385 -13.98 66.72 -10.57
CA LEU A 385 -15.04 66.00 -11.32
C LEU A 385 -15.22 66.68 -12.72
N THR A 386 -15.44 65.93 -13.81
CA THR A 386 -16.22 66.28 -15.05
C THR A 386 -15.86 67.57 -15.87
N THR A 387 -16.21 67.76 -17.16
CA THR A 387 -17.49 67.49 -17.87
C THR A 387 -17.38 67.62 -19.41
N GLN A 388 -18.32 66.99 -20.15
CA GLN A 388 -18.81 67.34 -21.52
C GLN A 388 -17.86 67.08 -22.74
N ASN A 389 -18.34 66.70 -23.94
CA ASN A 389 -19.73 66.60 -24.46
C ASN A 389 -19.91 65.57 -25.62
N ASN A 390 -20.99 64.78 -25.55
CA ASN A 390 -21.91 64.31 -26.62
C ASN A 390 -21.51 64.43 -28.12
N ASN A 391 -21.70 63.44 -29.01
CA ASN A 391 -22.99 62.80 -29.30
C ASN A 391 -22.96 61.58 -30.28
N ASN A 392 -23.99 60.73 -30.17
CA ASN A 392 -24.63 59.86 -31.19
C ASN A 392 -24.06 58.47 -31.64
N THR A 393 -24.51 57.43 -30.92
CA THR A 393 -25.45 56.39 -31.42
C THR A 393 -25.06 55.44 -32.56
N GLN A 394 -24.74 54.18 -32.23
CA GLN A 394 -25.53 53.02 -32.68
C GLN A 394 -25.34 51.75 -31.81
N ARG A 395 -26.46 51.03 -31.63
CA ARG A 395 -26.65 49.69 -30.99
C ARG A 395 -25.58 48.65 -31.41
N SER A 396 -25.25 47.61 -30.64
CA SER A 396 -26.09 46.83 -29.71
C SER A 396 -25.28 46.07 -28.64
N ASN A 397 -25.87 45.85 -27.46
CA ASN A 397 -25.30 45.06 -26.38
C ASN A 397 -25.35 43.55 -26.66
N ARG A 398 -24.29 42.84 -26.29
CA ARG A 398 -24.38 41.46 -25.77
C ARG A 398 -23.67 41.41 -24.43
N SER A 399 -24.47 41.39 -23.36
CA SER A 399 -24.00 41.06 -22.02
C SER A 399 -23.56 39.59 -22.00
N MET A 400 -22.42 39.31 -21.38
CA MET A 400 -21.85 37.98 -21.26
C MET A 400 -21.98 37.57 -19.79
N ASP A 401 -23.07 36.84 -19.50
CA ASP A 401 -23.41 36.46 -18.13
C ASP A 401 -22.70 35.17 -17.71
N SER A 402 -22.37 35.08 -16.42
CA SER A 402 -21.52 34.07 -15.81
C SER A 402 -22.37 32.95 -15.19
N SER A 403 -22.52 31.83 -15.90
CA SER A 403 -23.26 30.67 -15.37
C SER A 403 -22.36 29.65 -14.68
N ASP A 404 -22.29 29.82 -13.35
CA ASP A 404 -22.40 28.78 -12.32
C ASP A 404 -22.49 27.31 -12.80
N LEU A 405 -21.47 26.50 -12.49
CA LEU A 405 -21.44 25.07 -12.80
C LEU A 405 -22.10 24.26 -11.68
N SER A 406 -23.43 24.15 -11.77
CA SER A 406 -24.23 23.28 -10.90
C SER A 406 -24.18 21.81 -11.37
N ASP A 407 -24.17 20.89 -10.39
CA ASP A 407 -24.00 19.44 -10.57
C ASP A 407 -25.33 18.77 -11.03
N GLY A 408 -25.81 19.18 -12.21
CA GLY A 408 -27.09 18.75 -12.80
C GLY A 408 -27.00 17.51 -13.69
N PRO A 409 -28.13 16.85 -14.01
CA PRO A 409 -28.16 15.72 -14.94
C PRO A 409 -27.78 16.18 -16.35
N ILE A 410 -26.81 15.47 -16.96
CA ILE A 410 -26.24 15.75 -18.29
C ILE A 410 -27.35 16.05 -19.30
N THR A 411 -27.31 17.24 -19.89
CA THR A 411 -28.30 17.65 -20.88
C THR A 411 -28.13 16.86 -22.18
N LEU A 412 -29.22 16.70 -22.93
CA LEU A 412 -29.18 16.06 -24.25
C LEU A 412 -28.21 16.77 -25.22
N GLN A 413 -28.02 18.09 -25.03
CA GLN A 413 -27.09 18.90 -25.81
C GLN A 413 -25.63 18.52 -25.54
N GLU A 414 -25.22 18.46 -24.26
CA GLU A 414 -23.87 18.04 -23.87
C GLU A 414 -23.58 16.60 -24.30
N TYR A 415 -24.56 15.69 -24.17
CA TYR A 415 -24.43 14.31 -24.66
C TYR A 415 -24.19 14.26 -26.18
N LEU A 416 -24.87 15.09 -26.97
CA LEU A 416 -24.66 15.16 -28.43
C LEU A 416 -23.30 15.76 -28.80
N GLU A 417 -22.80 16.72 -28.02
CA GLU A 417 -21.46 17.30 -28.20
C GLU A 417 -20.35 16.30 -27.85
N VAL A 418 -20.48 15.58 -26.73
CA VAL A 418 -19.57 14.47 -26.37
C VAL A 418 -19.62 13.35 -27.42
N LYS A 419 -20.81 12.99 -27.92
CA LYS A 419 -20.95 11.99 -28.99
C LYS A 419 -20.26 12.42 -30.29
N LYS A 420 -20.34 13.72 -30.65
CA LYS A 420 -19.65 14.29 -31.81
C LYS A 420 -18.12 14.31 -31.62
N ALA A 421 -17.66 14.64 -30.41
CA ALA A 421 -16.24 14.58 -30.06
C ALA A 421 -15.70 13.15 -30.10
N LEU A 422 -16.47 12.18 -29.61
CA LEU A 422 -16.11 10.75 -29.65
C LEU A 422 -15.97 10.25 -31.09
N ALA A 423 -16.93 10.53 -31.97
CA ALA A 423 -16.86 10.14 -33.39
C ALA A 423 -15.66 10.78 -34.11
N SER A 424 -15.29 12.02 -33.76
CA SER A 424 -14.08 12.67 -34.27
C SER A 424 -12.79 12.00 -33.77
N SER A 425 -12.78 11.57 -32.51
CA SER A 425 -11.67 10.82 -31.92
C SER A 425 -11.49 9.44 -32.57
N GLU A 426 -12.59 8.70 -32.76
CA GLU A 426 -12.60 7.39 -33.43
C GLU A 426 -12.06 7.48 -34.86
N ALA A 427 -12.50 8.47 -35.65
CA ALA A 427 -11.99 8.71 -36.98
C ALA A 427 -10.47 9.01 -36.97
N LYS A 428 -9.99 9.77 -35.98
CA LYS A 428 -8.56 10.10 -35.82
C LYS A 428 -7.73 8.88 -35.38
N VAL A 429 -8.28 7.99 -34.56
CA VAL A 429 -7.65 6.70 -34.20
C VAL A 429 -7.56 5.79 -35.43
N GLN A 430 -8.61 5.67 -36.23
CA GLN A 430 -8.59 4.89 -37.48
C GLN A 430 -7.55 5.44 -38.47
N GLN A 431 -7.45 6.76 -38.61
CA GLN A 431 -6.44 7.39 -39.46
C GLN A 431 -5.02 7.13 -38.94
N LEU A 432 -4.78 7.20 -37.62
CA LEU A 432 -3.49 6.87 -37.03
C LEU A 432 -3.13 5.39 -37.19
N MET A 433 -4.10 4.47 -37.07
CA MET A 433 -3.88 3.04 -37.37
C MET A 433 -3.46 2.83 -38.82
N LYS A 434 -4.11 3.51 -39.78
CA LYS A 434 -3.74 3.45 -41.20
C LYS A 434 -2.32 3.99 -41.44
N VAL A 435 -1.97 5.12 -40.84
CA VAL A 435 -0.60 5.68 -40.92
C VAL A 435 0.43 4.73 -40.29
N ASN A 436 0.12 4.09 -39.16
CA ASN A 436 1.02 3.15 -38.50
C ASN A 436 1.22 1.85 -39.32
N ASN A 437 0.17 1.37 -39.99
CA ASN A 437 0.27 0.25 -40.93
C ASN A 437 1.15 0.62 -42.13
N ASN A 438 0.96 1.80 -42.73
CA ASN A 438 1.79 2.28 -43.84
C ASN A 438 3.27 2.41 -43.42
N LEU A 439 3.55 3.01 -42.26
CA LEU A 439 4.91 3.11 -41.69
C LEU A 439 5.51 1.73 -41.40
N SER A 440 4.71 0.77 -40.96
CA SER A 440 5.14 -0.61 -40.73
C SER A 440 5.48 -1.32 -42.06
N GLU A 441 4.72 -1.09 -43.13
CA GLU A 441 5.04 -1.58 -44.48
C GLU A 441 6.29 -0.92 -45.06
N GLU A 442 6.46 0.39 -44.84
CA GLU A 442 7.62 1.16 -45.29
C GLU A 442 8.90 0.74 -44.54
N LEU A 443 8.84 0.53 -43.22
CA LEU A 443 9.92 -0.11 -42.44
C LEU A 443 10.24 -1.50 -42.96
N ARG A 444 9.24 -2.32 -43.30
CA ARG A 444 9.44 -3.66 -43.84
C ARG A 444 10.05 -3.63 -45.25
N ARG A 445 9.75 -2.60 -46.03
CA ARG A 445 10.37 -2.34 -47.34
C ARG A 445 11.82 -1.90 -47.19
N LEU A 446 12.10 -0.94 -46.31
CA LEU A 446 13.46 -0.46 -46.02
C LEU A 446 14.35 -1.59 -45.44
N GLN A 447 13.81 -2.43 -44.55
CA GLN A 447 14.50 -3.65 -44.09
C GLN A 447 14.79 -4.64 -45.22
N LYS A 448 13.97 -4.66 -46.27
CA LYS A 448 14.21 -5.46 -47.49
C LYS A 448 15.27 -4.84 -48.41
N GLU A 449 15.30 -3.51 -48.52
CA GLU A 449 16.30 -2.76 -49.30
C GLU A 449 17.69 -2.80 -48.64
N VAL A 450 17.76 -2.80 -47.31
CA VAL A 450 19.00 -3.06 -46.54
C VAL A 450 19.40 -4.55 -46.55
N GLY A 451 18.47 -5.45 -46.90
CA GLY A 451 18.64 -6.91 -46.87
C GLY A 451 19.14 -7.57 -48.16
N MET A 452 19.69 -6.82 -49.12
CA MET A 452 20.16 -7.35 -50.42
C MET A 452 21.62 -6.93 -50.71
N PRO A 453 22.59 -7.88 -50.73
CA PRO A 453 23.97 -7.59 -51.12
C PRO A 453 24.16 -7.64 -52.64
N SER A 454 24.68 -6.56 -53.21
CA SER A 454 25.01 -6.47 -54.64
C SER A 454 26.46 -6.85 -54.93
N SER A 455 26.70 -8.06 -55.45
CA SER A 455 27.93 -8.35 -56.22
C SER A 455 27.75 -9.45 -57.28
N VAL A 456 27.67 -9.00 -58.53
CA VAL A 456 27.86 -9.73 -59.81
C VAL A 456 29.36 -10.08 -59.95
N ILE A 457 29.85 -11.24 -60.43
CA ILE A 457 29.33 -12.55 -60.92
C ILE A 457 30.60 -13.43 -61.24
N PRO A 458 30.61 -14.71 -61.72
CA PRO A 458 29.70 -15.89 -61.63
C PRO A 458 30.41 -17.22 -61.18
N HIS A 459 29.66 -18.26 -60.77
CA HIS A 459 29.59 -19.60 -61.42
C HIS A 459 28.99 -20.75 -60.55
N SER A 460 27.86 -21.29 -61.04
CA SER A 460 27.43 -22.70 -61.04
C SER A 460 27.50 -23.63 -59.80
N HIS A 461 26.28 -23.99 -59.36
CA HIS A 461 25.81 -25.37 -59.04
C HIS A 461 26.03 -25.97 -57.63
N PRO A 462 25.15 -26.94 -57.21
CA PRO A 462 24.61 -26.94 -55.83
C PRO A 462 24.71 -28.31 -55.10
N HIS A 463 24.28 -28.38 -53.83
CA HIS A 463 23.25 -29.34 -53.33
C HIS A 463 23.16 -29.49 -51.78
N ARG A 464 21.91 -29.72 -51.31
CA ARG A 464 21.46 -30.65 -50.23
C ARG A 464 21.81 -30.47 -48.74
N ARG A 465 20.69 -30.41 -47.98
CA ARG A 465 20.27 -31.25 -46.82
C ARG A 465 20.93 -31.16 -45.42
N ASP A 466 20.00 -31.08 -44.47
CA ASP A 466 19.89 -31.82 -43.19
C ASP A 466 20.74 -31.45 -41.94
N ARG A 467 19.98 -31.45 -40.82
CA ARG A 467 20.32 -31.84 -39.44
C ARG A 467 21.35 -31.04 -38.62
N GLN A 468 20.79 -30.46 -37.54
CA GLN A 468 21.08 -30.72 -36.12
C GLN A 468 22.53 -30.72 -35.56
N ALA A 469 22.61 -30.15 -34.36
CA ALA A 469 23.31 -30.65 -33.16
C ALA A 469 24.75 -30.16 -32.86
N PHE A 470 24.88 -29.58 -31.64
CA PHE A 470 26.05 -29.52 -30.75
C PHE A 470 27.29 -28.76 -31.30
N SER A 471 28.23 -28.22 -30.52
CA SER A 471 28.45 -27.88 -29.11
C SER A 471 29.97 -27.60 -28.99
N MET A 472 30.43 -27.10 -27.83
CA MET A 472 31.82 -27.13 -27.32
C MET A 472 32.79 -25.96 -27.62
N TYR A 473 33.21 -25.37 -26.50
CA TYR A 473 34.56 -24.91 -26.14
C TYR A 473 35.17 -23.60 -26.71
N GLU A 474 35.21 -22.61 -25.81
CA GLU A 474 36.37 -21.75 -25.47
C GLU A 474 37.76 -22.42 -25.64
N PRO A 475 38.92 -21.69 -25.71
CA PRO A 475 39.27 -20.60 -24.76
C PRO A 475 40.19 -19.46 -25.25
N GLY A 476 40.37 -18.42 -24.42
CA GLY A 476 41.66 -17.70 -24.37
C GLY A 476 41.69 -16.22 -23.93
N ALA A 477 42.35 -15.98 -22.80
CA ALA A 477 43.10 -14.77 -22.40
C ALA A 477 42.38 -13.47 -21.99
N ALA A 478 42.82 -12.93 -20.84
CA ALA A 478 42.54 -11.57 -20.35
C ALA A 478 43.67 -10.59 -20.78
N PRO A 479 43.46 -9.27 -20.76
CA PRO A 479 43.77 -8.52 -19.52
C PRO A 479 42.83 -7.33 -19.19
N ASN A 480 42.93 -6.86 -17.93
CA ASN A 480 42.36 -5.61 -17.38
C ASN A 480 43.10 -4.35 -17.91
N PRO A 481 42.70 -3.11 -17.57
CA PRO A 481 41.33 -2.55 -17.39
C PRO A 481 41.14 -1.16 -18.07
N THR A 482 39.92 -0.82 -18.51
CA THR A 482 39.50 0.60 -18.64
C THR A 482 37.98 0.74 -18.59
N ALA A 483 37.50 1.84 -18.02
CA ALA A 483 36.07 2.15 -17.92
C ALA A 483 35.52 2.67 -19.26
N HIS A 484 34.38 2.13 -19.70
CA HIS A 484 33.33 2.84 -20.45
C HIS A 484 32.02 2.03 -20.34
N GLY A 485 30.97 2.65 -19.79
CA GLY A 485 29.63 2.04 -19.78
C GLY A 485 28.91 2.23 -21.13
N PRO A 486 27.98 1.34 -21.50
CA PRO A 486 27.18 1.49 -22.71
C PRO A 486 26.17 2.65 -22.58
N PRO A 487 25.75 3.27 -23.70
CA PRO A 487 24.98 4.51 -23.68
C PRO A 487 23.50 4.31 -23.32
N ALA A 488 22.88 5.41 -22.85
CA ALA A 488 21.47 5.46 -22.52
C ALA A 488 20.57 5.19 -23.72
N LEU A 489 19.47 4.47 -23.50
CA LEU A 489 18.35 4.37 -24.43
C LEU A 489 17.31 5.44 -24.11
N ASP A 490 16.97 6.22 -25.12
CA ASP A 490 16.17 7.43 -24.97
C ASP A 490 14.65 7.17 -24.95
N SER A 491 13.96 8.16 -24.38
CA SER A 491 12.53 8.22 -24.08
C SER A 491 11.56 7.78 -25.19
N LEU A 492 10.75 6.75 -24.92
CA LEU A 492 9.49 6.44 -25.64
C LEU A 492 8.38 5.94 -24.70
N ALA A 493 8.19 6.63 -23.56
CA ALA A 493 7.18 6.30 -22.54
C ALA A 493 5.95 7.23 -22.58
N ALA A 494 5.27 7.33 -23.72
CA ALA A 494 4.02 8.10 -23.83
C ALA A 494 3.08 7.60 -24.95
N ARG A 495 2.30 6.54 -24.68
CA ARG A 495 0.97 6.23 -25.28
C ARG A 495 0.48 4.82 -24.90
N LEU A 496 -0.24 4.70 -23.79
CA LEU A 496 -1.18 3.60 -23.55
C LEU A 496 -2.42 4.15 -22.84
N GLN A 497 -3.57 4.09 -23.51
CA GLN A 497 -4.89 4.32 -22.91
C GLN A 497 -5.56 2.96 -22.65
N PRO A 498 -6.21 2.73 -21.49
CA PRO A 498 -7.09 1.58 -21.30
C PRO A 498 -8.44 1.82 -21.99
N LEU A 499 -8.91 0.83 -22.74
CA LEU A 499 -10.26 0.80 -23.30
C LEU A 499 -11.28 0.37 -22.23
N ASN A 500 -12.36 1.15 -22.06
CA ASN A 500 -13.54 0.75 -21.31
C ASN A 500 -14.62 0.23 -22.27
N THR A 501 -15.17 -0.96 -22.00
CA THR A 501 -16.55 -1.31 -22.40
C THR A 501 -17.22 -2.16 -21.30
N PRO A 502 -18.51 -1.94 -21.01
CA PRO A 502 -19.25 -2.68 -20.00
C PRO A 502 -19.96 -3.92 -20.59
N SER A 503 -20.31 -4.89 -19.75
CA SER A 503 -21.34 -5.89 -20.06
C SER A 503 -22.01 -6.38 -18.78
N VAL A 504 -23.33 -6.25 -18.72
CA VAL A 504 -24.19 -6.67 -17.61
C VAL A 504 -24.66 -8.10 -17.84
N ILE A 505 -24.39 -9.00 -16.89
CA ILE A 505 -25.17 -10.24 -16.71
C ILE A 505 -25.44 -10.41 -15.21
N GLN A 506 -26.68 -10.78 -14.87
CA GLN A 506 -27.16 -10.91 -13.50
C GLN A 506 -26.51 -12.09 -12.77
N GLY A 507 -25.97 -11.81 -11.59
CA GLY A 507 -25.62 -12.77 -10.54
C GLY A 507 -25.57 -12.00 -9.22
N VAL A 508 -26.37 -12.41 -8.23
CA VAL A 508 -26.43 -11.72 -6.93
C VAL A 508 -25.20 -12.11 -6.12
N ASP A 509 -24.12 -11.32 -6.26
CA ASP A 509 -22.83 -11.63 -5.66
C ASP A 509 -22.56 -10.80 -4.39
N VAL A 510 -22.12 -11.48 -3.34
CA VAL A 510 -22.09 -10.99 -1.94
C VAL A 510 -21.02 -9.90 -1.72
N TYR A 511 -20.18 -9.63 -2.72
CA TYR A 511 -19.15 -8.60 -2.71
C TYR A 511 -19.65 -7.18 -2.41
N LEU A 512 -20.91 -6.84 -2.74
CA LEU A 512 -21.47 -5.50 -2.44
C LEU A 512 -21.61 -5.24 -0.92
N CYS A 513 -21.58 -6.28 -0.10
CA CYS A 513 -21.61 -6.21 1.37
C CYS A 513 -20.49 -5.34 1.94
N PHE A 514 -19.27 -5.52 1.45
CA PHE A 514 -18.10 -4.79 1.95
C PHE A 514 -18.08 -3.32 1.49
N SER A 515 -18.67 -3.02 0.33
CA SER A 515 -18.73 -1.66 -0.21
C SER A 515 -19.60 -0.70 0.62
N LEU A 516 -20.67 -1.20 1.25
CA LEU A 516 -21.61 -0.41 2.06
C LEU A 516 -20.98 0.21 3.33
N PHE A 517 -19.87 -0.35 3.81
CA PHE A 517 -19.12 0.20 4.95
C PHE A 517 -18.19 1.37 4.58
N SER A 518 -18.16 1.79 3.31
CA SER A 518 -17.54 3.06 2.94
C SER A 518 -18.26 4.23 3.61
N MET A 519 -17.53 5.05 4.37
CA MET A 519 -17.95 6.42 4.69
C MET A 519 -17.84 7.31 3.45
N GLY A 520 -18.69 7.07 2.46
CA GLY A 520 -19.09 8.07 1.48
C GLY A 520 -20.18 8.96 2.07
N ARG A 521 -20.07 10.28 1.84
CA ARG A 521 -21.22 11.18 1.89
C ARG A 521 -22.11 10.81 0.70
N SER A 522 -23.34 10.37 0.96
CA SER A 522 -24.41 10.43 -0.04
C SER A 522 -25.29 11.62 0.33
N SER A 523 -25.57 12.47 -0.64
CA SER A 523 -26.56 13.54 -0.51
C SER A 523 -27.94 12.93 -0.70
N GLU A 524 -28.86 13.18 0.22
CA GLU A 524 -30.29 12.91 0.04
C GLU A 524 -31.04 14.17 0.47
N GLU A 525 -31.89 14.69 -0.41
CA GLU A 525 -32.78 15.82 -0.17
C GLU A 525 -34.09 15.35 0.44
N GLU A 526 -34.61 16.10 1.41
CA GLU A 526 -36.03 16.32 1.76
C GLU A 526 -36.03 17.12 3.08
N GLY A 527 -36.96 18.02 3.39
CA GLY A 527 -38.06 18.62 2.64
C GLY A 527 -38.62 19.79 3.49
N ARG A 528 -39.17 20.83 2.88
CA ARG A 528 -39.59 22.05 3.61
C ARG A 528 -40.75 21.78 4.57
N GLY A 529 -40.67 22.37 5.77
CA GLY A 529 -41.79 22.66 6.67
C GLY A 529 -41.60 24.07 7.25
N GLU A 530 -42.66 24.88 7.25
CA GLU A 530 -42.64 26.31 7.62
C GLU A 530 -43.14 26.56 9.06
N SER A 531 -43.08 27.84 9.48
CA SER A 531 -43.64 28.48 10.70
C SER A 531 -43.07 28.07 12.08
N GLU A 532 -42.91 28.96 13.07
CA GLU A 532 -43.21 30.41 13.14
C GLU A 532 -42.36 31.14 14.23
N ASP A 533 -42.05 32.41 13.95
CA ASP A 533 -41.92 33.61 14.81
C ASP A 533 -41.13 33.63 16.16
N GLY A 534 -40.60 34.82 16.51
CA GLY A 534 -40.41 35.22 17.92
C GLY A 534 -39.03 35.71 18.40
N GLY A 535 -38.71 36.99 18.15
CA GLY A 535 -37.99 37.85 19.13
C GLY A 535 -36.46 37.75 19.22
N GLY A 536 -35.79 38.91 19.13
CA GLY A 536 -34.33 39.02 19.24
C GLY A 536 -33.80 39.33 20.65
N GLY A 537 -32.52 39.05 20.86
CA GLY A 537 -31.74 39.39 22.05
C GLY A 537 -30.28 38.96 21.83
N GLY A 538 -29.32 39.87 21.97
CA GLY A 538 -27.95 39.62 21.55
C GLY A 538 -27.06 38.99 22.63
N GLY A 539 -26.07 38.21 22.18
CA GLY A 539 -24.78 38.07 22.85
C GLY A 539 -24.72 37.17 24.08
N GLU A 540 -24.57 35.86 23.86
CA GLU A 540 -23.74 35.01 24.73
C GLU A 540 -23.08 33.91 23.90
N VAL A 541 -21.84 33.56 24.23
CA VAL A 541 -21.08 32.50 23.55
C VAL A 541 -21.56 31.16 24.11
N GLY A 542 -22.30 30.40 23.31
CA GLY A 542 -22.86 29.11 23.75
C GLY A 542 -21.78 28.09 24.09
N GLU A 543 -21.84 27.54 25.31
CA GLU A 543 -21.18 26.27 25.62
C GLU A 543 -21.80 25.12 24.80
N PRO A 544 -21.01 24.07 24.45
CA PRO A 544 -21.57 22.89 23.79
C PRO A 544 -22.55 22.16 24.72
N ASP A 545 -23.67 21.69 24.15
CA ASP A 545 -24.74 20.98 24.85
C ASP A 545 -24.17 19.79 25.69
N PRO A 546 -24.35 19.79 27.03
CA PRO A 546 -23.78 18.78 27.91
C PRO A 546 -24.48 17.40 27.84
N THR A 547 -25.44 17.19 26.91
CA THR A 547 -26.24 15.97 26.82
C THR A 547 -25.74 14.92 25.82
N LEU A 548 -24.71 15.20 25.01
CA LEU A 548 -24.15 14.26 24.04
C LEU A 548 -22.79 13.67 24.46
N PRO A 549 -22.55 12.35 24.28
CA PRO A 549 -21.27 11.73 24.58
C PRO A 549 -20.16 12.16 23.62
N CYS A 550 -18.90 11.99 24.03
CA CYS A 550 -17.75 12.30 23.19
C CYS A 550 -17.80 11.51 21.87
N THR A 551 -17.61 12.21 20.75
CA THR A 551 -17.56 11.61 19.40
C THR A 551 -16.57 10.45 19.31
N GLU A 552 -15.45 10.54 20.04
CA GLU A 552 -14.40 9.50 20.06
C GLU A 552 -14.89 8.20 20.73
N ASP A 553 -15.58 8.29 21.87
CA ASP A 553 -16.19 7.13 22.54
C ASP A 553 -17.26 6.47 21.66
N VAL A 554 -18.07 7.29 20.97
CA VAL A 554 -19.11 6.82 20.04
C VAL A 554 -18.49 6.12 18.82
N ILE A 555 -17.36 6.62 18.32
CA ILE A 555 -16.56 5.96 17.26
C ILE A 555 -16.02 4.62 17.78
N LEU A 556 -15.34 4.58 18.93
CA LEU A 556 -14.76 3.36 19.51
C LEU A 556 -15.82 2.28 19.77
N LYS A 557 -17.00 2.64 20.30
CA LYS A 557 -18.11 1.69 20.46
C LYS A 557 -18.73 1.27 19.12
N THR A 558 -18.79 2.15 18.12
CA THR A 558 -19.21 1.80 16.75
C THR A 558 -18.25 0.82 16.08
N GLU A 559 -16.95 0.98 16.26
CA GLU A 559 -15.93 0.04 15.79
C GLU A 559 -16.08 -1.33 16.46
N GLN A 560 -16.33 -1.36 17.77
CA GLN A 560 -16.57 -2.61 18.50
C GLN A 560 -17.86 -3.33 18.04
N VAL A 561 -18.95 -2.61 17.78
CA VAL A 561 -20.17 -3.16 17.17
C VAL A 561 -19.88 -3.70 15.76
N THR A 562 -19.13 -2.95 14.95
CA THR A 562 -18.78 -3.32 13.57
C THR A 562 -17.88 -4.58 13.54
N LYS A 563 -16.92 -4.70 14.45
CA LYS A 563 -16.07 -5.89 14.61
C LYS A 563 -16.89 -7.13 14.94
N ASN A 564 -17.85 -7.02 15.86
CA ASN A 564 -18.73 -8.13 16.23
C ASN A 564 -19.66 -8.53 15.06
N ILE A 565 -20.12 -7.57 14.26
CA ILE A 565 -20.86 -7.82 13.00
C ILE A 565 -19.98 -8.57 11.98
N GLN A 566 -18.71 -8.19 11.82
CA GLN A 566 -17.78 -8.89 10.92
C GLN A 566 -17.50 -10.33 11.36
N GLU A 567 -17.41 -10.62 12.66
CA GLU A 567 -17.33 -12.00 13.16
C GLU A 567 -18.57 -12.81 12.76
N LEU A 568 -19.78 -12.25 12.91
CA LEU A 568 -21.03 -12.91 12.52
C LEU A 568 -21.12 -13.15 11.01
N LEU A 569 -20.80 -12.15 10.19
CA LEU A 569 -20.83 -12.28 8.72
C LEU A 569 -19.82 -13.31 8.21
N ARG A 570 -18.64 -13.41 8.86
CA ARG A 570 -17.66 -14.48 8.59
C ARG A 570 -18.21 -15.85 8.98
N ALA A 571 -18.82 -15.98 10.16
CA ALA A 571 -19.44 -17.24 10.57
C ALA A 571 -20.56 -17.66 9.59
N ALA A 572 -21.32 -16.72 9.04
CA ALA A 572 -22.33 -16.99 8.02
C ALA A 572 -21.74 -17.43 6.67
N GLN A 573 -20.63 -16.82 6.23
CA GLN A 573 -19.89 -17.25 5.03
C GLN A 573 -19.28 -18.66 5.18
N GLU A 574 -18.86 -19.02 6.40
CA GLU A 574 -18.28 -20.33 6.73
C GLU A 574 -19.34 -21.38 7.12
N PHE A 575 -20.64 -21.06 7.02
CA PHE A 575 -21.77 -21.91 7.44
C PHE A 575 -21.67 -22.44 8.88
N LYS A 576 -21.10 -21.65 9.80
CA LYS A 576 -20.87 -22.00 11.21
C LYS A 576 -22.02 -21.53 12.09
N HIS A 577 -23.16 -22.21 12.00
CA HIS A 577 -24.40 -21.86 12.72
C HIS A 577 -24.23 -21.85 14.25
N ASP A 578 -23.41 -22.75 14.81
CA ASP A 578 -23.12 -22.80 16.25
C ASP A 578 -22.49 -21.49 16.78
N SER A 579 -21.88 -20.68 15.90
CA SER A 579 -21.29 -19.38 16.26
C SER A 579 -22.30 -18.21 16.19
N PHE A 580 -23.48 -18.39 15.59
CA PHE A 580 -24.42 -17.28 15.37
C PHE A 580 -24.98 -16.73 16.69
N VAL A 581 -25.39 -17.60 17.61
CA VAL A 581 -25.94 -17.18 18.90
C VAL A 581 -24.88 -16.43 19.74
N PRO A 582 -23.66 -16.97 19.98
CA PRO A 582 -22.59 -16.22 20.65
C PRO A 582 -22.24 -14.88 20.00
N CYS A 583 -22.17 -14.82 18.66
CA CYS A 583 -21.91 -13.56 17.96
C CYS A 583 -23.07 -12.55 18.14
N SER A 584 -24.33 -13.00 18.10
CA SER A 584 -25.49 -12.14 18.35
C SER A 584 -25.52 -11.57 19.78
N GLU A 585 -25.05 -12.34 20.77
CA GLU A 585 -24.91 -11.91 22.17
C GLU A 585 -23.80 -10.86 22.32
N LYS A 586 -22.63 -11.05 21.69
CA LYS A 586 -21.58 -10.02 21.62
C LYS A 586 -22.06 -8.72 20.96
N ILE A 587 -22.83 -8.82 19.88
CA ILE A 587 -23.39 -7.64 19.19
C ILE A 587 -24.38 -6.93 20.11
N HIS A 588 -25.28 -7.66 20.78
CA HIS A 588 -26.26 -7.08 21.69
C HIS A 588 -25.59 -6.40 22.91
N ALA A 589 -24.55 -7.01 23.49
CA ALA A 589 -23.77 -6.42 24.56
C ALA A 589 -23.09 -5.11 24.11
N ALA A 590 -22.39 -5.12 22.97
CA ALA A 590 -21.74 -3.91 22.43
C ALA A 590 -22.74 -2.80 22.06
N VAL A 591 -23.92 -3.16 21.54
CA VAL A 591 -25.03 -2.21 21.30
C VAL A 591 -25.57 -1.64 22.61
N THR A 592 -25.68 -2.44 23.66
CA THR A 592 -26.14 -1.97 25.00
C THR A 592 -25.13 -1.02 25.63
N GLU A 593 -23.83 -1.32 25.53
CA GLU A 593 -22.76 -0.41 25.95
C GLU A 593 -22.77 0.89 25.13
N MET A 594 -22.91 0.81 23.81
CA MET A 594 -23.00 1.99 22.94
C MET A 594 -24.21 2.87 23.31
N ALA A 595 -25.36 2.25 23.58
CA ALA A 595 -26.55 2.97 24.01
C ALA A 595 -26.41 3.60 25.41
N SER A 596 -25.61 2.99 26.30
CA SER A 596 -25.35 3.53 27.65
C SER A 596 -24.52 4.82 27.68
N LEU A 597 -23.84 5.17 26.58
CA LEU A 597 -23.18 6.46 26.41
C LEU A 597 -24.17 7.63 26.32
N PHE A 598 -25.43 7.38 25.94
CA PHE A 598 -26.43 8.41 25.72
C PHE A 598 -27.37 8.54 26.93
N PRO A 599 -27.88 9.75 27.22
CA PRO A 599 -28.87 9.94 28.27
C PRO A 599 -30.16 9.17 27.95
N LYS A 600 -30.87 8.73 28.99
CA LYS A 600 -32.13 7.96 28.87
C LYS A 600 -33.24 8.68 28.08
N ARG A 601 -33.12 9.99 27.89
CA ARG A 601 -33.93 10.83 27.01
C ARG A 601 -32.99 11.79 26.27
N PRO A 602 -32.50 11.46 25.06
CA PRO A 602 -31.74 12.39 24.23
C PRO A 602 -32.63 13.58 23.83
N ALA A 603 -32.09 14.79 23.81
CA ALA A 603 -32.81 15.98 23.34
C ALA A 603 -33.07 15.93 21.81
N LEU A 604 -32.13 15.33 21.06
CA LEU A 604 -32.23 15.14 19.62
C LEU A 604 -33.04 13.89 19.26
N ASP A 605 -34.20 14.08 18.62
CA ASP A 605 -35.03 12.99 18.10
C ASP A 605 -34.28 12.07 17.13
N ALA A 606 -33.34 12.59 16.34
CA ALA A 606 -32.49 11.79 15.45
C ALA A 606 -31.62 10.77 16.20
N VAL A 607 -31.10 11.14 17.38
CA VAL A 607 -30.34 10.23 18.27
C VAL A 607 -31.28 9.18 18.87
N HIS A 608 -32.44 9.61 19.38
CA HIS A 608 -33.44 8.72 19.96
C HIS A 608 -33.98 7.69 18.95
N CYS A 609 -34.26 8.10 17.72
CA CYS A 609 -34.65 7.21 16.62
C CYS A 609 -33.53 6.22 16.24
N SER A 610 -32.29 6.69 16.16
CA SER A 610 -31.14 5.84 15.84
C SER A 610 -30.87 4.80 16.93
N LEU A 611 -30.94 5.18 18.20
CA LEU A 611 -30.81 4.26 19.34
C LEU A 611 -31.94 3.21 19.38
N ARG A 612 -33.18 3.62 19.09
CA ARG A 612 -34.32 2.70 19.00
C ARG A 612 -34.14 1.70 17.85
N LEU A 613 -33.66 2.13 16.69
CA LEU A 613 -33.35 1.25 15.55
C LEU A 613 -32.22 0.27 15.88
N LEU A 614 -31.17 0.76 16.56
CA LEU A 614 -30.02 -0.05 17.00
C LEU A 614 -30.46 -1.17 17.96
N ALA A 615 -31.20 -0.84 19.02
CA ALA A 615 -31.65 -1.78 20.04
C ALA A 615 -32.69 -2.79 19.51
N SER A 616 -33.64 -2.34 18.69
CA SER A 616 -34.65 -3.22 18.08
C SER A 616 -34.03 -4.18 17.06
N SER A 617 -33.09 -3.70 16.23
CA SER A 617 -32.37 -4.55 15.27
C SER A 617 -31.45 -5.57 15.98
N ALA A 618 -30.79 -5.19 17.07
CA ALA A 618 -29.99 -6.12 17.89
C ALA A 618 -30.84 -7.20 18.58
N SER A 619 -32.04 -6.84 19.05
CA SER A 619 -32.99 -7.79 19.63
C SER A 619 -33.55 -8.75 18.57
N ARG A 620 -33.88 -8.22 17.38
CA ARG A 620 -34.35 -9.02 16.23
C ARG A 620 -33.26 -9.97 15.73
N LEU A 621 -31.99 -9.52 15.70
CA LEU A 621 -30.84 -10.33 15.34
C LEU A 621 -30.68 -11.56 16.22
N GLN A 622 -30.82 -11.43 17.55
CA GLN A 622 -30.75 -12.57 18.47
C GLN A 622 -31.86 -13.61 18.22
N VAL A 623 -33.07 -13.14 17.89
CA VAL A 623 -34.20 -14.02 17.56
C VAL A 623 -33.91 -14.78 16.26
N GLU A 624 -33.43 -14.10 15.23
CA GLU A 624 -33.13 -14.75 13.94
C GLU A 624 -31.89 -15.65 14.01
N CYS A 625 -30.86 -15.30 14.78
CA CYS A 625 -29.70 -16.18 15.02
C CYS A 625 -30.07 -17.48 15.75
N ARG A 626 -31.18 -17.51 16.51
CA ARG A 626 -31.72 -18.72 17.16
C ARG A 626 -32.64 -19.55 16.26
N LYS A 627 -33.14 -18.98 15.15
CA LYS A 627 -34.04 -19.64 14.19
C LYS A 627 -33.37 -20.02 12.87
N ALA A 628 -32.23 -19.41 12.54
CA ALA A 628 -31.58 -19.52 11.24
C ALA A 628 -31.25 -20.99 10.90
N ALA A 629 -31.95 -21.52 9.89
CA ALA A 629 -31.63 -22.81 9.31
C ALA A 629 -30.33 -22.73 8.48
N PRO A 630 -29.62 -23.86 8.27
CA PRO A 630 -28.34 -23.89 7.53
C PRO A 630 -28.33 -23.27 6.13
N SER A 631 -29.51 -23.16 5.50
CA SER A 631 -29.67 -22.74 4.10
C SER A 631 -30.03 -21.27 3.88
N GLU A 632 -30.43 -20.51 4.91
CA GLU A 632 -30.97 -19.14 4.72
C GLU A 632 -30.44 -18.11 5.75
N PRO A 633 -29.20 -17.62 5.63
CA PRO A 633 -28.66 -16.56 6.51
C PRO A 633 -29.19 -15.14 6.19
N GLY A 634 -30.08 -14.98 5.19
CA GLY A 634 -30.47 -13.67 4.65
C GLY A 634 -31.04 -12.69 5.69
N GLN A 635 -31.90 -13.17 6.61
CA GLN A 635 -32.50 -12.31 7.64
C GLN A 635 -31.49 -11.90 8.73
N VAL A 636 -30.53 -12.77 9.05
CA VAL A 636 -29.41 -12.49 9.97
C VAL A 636 -28.52 -11.39 9.38
N ILE A 637 -28.18 -11.52 8.09
CA ILE A 637 -27.39 -10.53 7.34
C ILE A 637 -28.13 -9.18 7.29
N GLN A 638 -29.44 -9.15 7.02
CA GLN A 638 -30.21 -7.90 7.01
C GLN A 638 -30.20 -7.20 8.38
N CYS A 639 -30.43 -7.94 9.47
CA CYS A 639 -30.39 -7.35 10.81
C CYS A 639 -29.00 -6.79 11.16
N ALA A 640 -27.92 -7.42 10.69
CA ALA A 640 -26.57 -6.90 10.85
C ALA A 640 -26.33 -5.56 10.11
N TYR A 641 -26.87 -5.40 8.89
CA TYR A 641 -26.83 -4.12 8.18
C TYR A 641 -27.63 -3.02 8.89
N ASP A 642 -28.83 -3.33 9.40
CA ASP A 642 -29.68 -2.35 10.07
C ASP A 642 -28.99 -1.77 11.32
N ILE A 643 -28.30 -2.62 12.09
CA ILE A 643 -27.47 -2.21 13.24
C ILE A 643 -26.30 -1.33 12.77
N ALA A 644 -25.58 -1.72 11.72
CA ALA A 644 -24.46 -0.94 11.19
C ALA A 644 -24.90 0.44 10.67
N LYS A 645 -26.07 0.52 10.01
CA LYS A 645 -26.67 1.78 9.54
C LYS A 645 -26.98 2.71 10.71
N ALA A 646 -27.64 2.20 11.75
CA ALA A 646 -27.97 2.97 12.95
C ALA A 646 -26.72 3.47 13.70
N ALA A 647 -25.67 2.64 13.82
CA ALA A 647 -24.41 3.05 14.45
C ALA A 647 -23.68 4.14 13.64
N LYS A 648 -23.64 4.01 12.30
CA LYS A 648 -23.09 5.05 11.40
C LYS A 648 -23.87 6.37 11.48
N GLN A 649 -25.19 6.31 11.65
CA GLN A 649 -26.03 7.50 11.86
C GLN A 649 -25.68 8.21 13.18
N LEU A 650 -25.51 7.48 14.29
CA LEU A 650 -25.09 8.04 15.58
C LEU A 650 -23.74 8.78 15.47
N VAL A 651 -22.71 8.15 14.90
CA VAL A 651 -21.41 8.80 14.66
C VAL A 651 -21.55 10.07 13.82
N THR A 652 -22.41 10.03 12.79
CA THR A 652 -22.62 11.19 11.90
C THR A 652 -23.25 12.36 12.64
N ILE A 653 -24.23 12.11 13.52
CA ILE A 653 -24.87 13.13 14.35
C ILE A 653 -23.84 13.73 15.31
N THR A 654 -23.16 12.90 16.12
CA THR A 654 -22.15 13.34 17.10
C THR A 654 -20.89 13.96 16.49
N THR A 655 -20.70 13.90 15.17
CA THR A 655 -19.62 14.59 14.43
C THR A 655 -20.05 15.92 13.84
N ARG A 656 -21.36 16.12 13.57
CA ARG A 656 -21.90 17.39 13.05
C ARG A 656 -22.04 18.44 14.15
N GLU A 657 -22.58 18.02 15.30
CA GLU A 657 -22.77 18.88 16.49
C GLU A 657 -21.45 19.50 16.99
N LYS A 658 -20.30 18.84 16.76
CA LYS A 658 -18.96 19.33 17.16
C LYS A 658 -18.35 20.37 16.20
N LYS A 659 -19.12 20.87 15.22
CA LYS A 659 -18.70 21.83 14.19
C LYS A 659 -19.61 23.05 14.07
N GLN A 660 -20.71 23.06 14.80
CA GLN A 660 -21.48 24.26 15.11
C GLN A 660 -21.00 24.78 16.48
#